data_AF-A0A3D4NFY1-F1
#
_entry.id   AF-A0A3D4NFY1-F1
#
_cell.length_a   1.000
_cell.length_b   1.000
_cell.length_c   1.000
_cell.angle_alpha   90.00
_cell.angle_beta   90.00
_cell.angle_gamma   90.00
#
_symmetry.space_group_name_H-M   'P 1'
#
loop_
_entity.id
_entity.type
_entity.pdbx_description
1 polymer ?
#
loop_
_entity_poly.entity_id
_entity_poly.type
_entity_poly.pdbx_seq_one_letter_code
_entity_poly.pdbx_strand_id
1 'polypeptide(L)'
;PCTRDLRRSGNRIALIAEWDSFYSRALIESFKAQVANDARLASNEKSNRDVVDQWILRFSYLRGLDGRLPEESASNDKSAGSDPGKNKEVTQIDLSPLEKSDGNSQLDYLRRLADHIAREDEAYRRNGESGIGAIGVLGVDAYDKLLVLQALKSRMPYKLFFSTDLDARMLQRGQAQTTRNLILAAPYGLTLTRALQQDVPPFRDSLQSAVFISVLAALAPQSFDAKRAKFDYSKSELLSPGIYEVGISGFIPLASRLTASRPATCEAPTQSQSDRGIRPHDLMALRCLQDRSPPPYPEPSQSIRARFKQTQSFFWAGPLTLTLLLLGGFIVWSRIEGPHDNHDARLAWVRGVPITLFMVAAICAFIATRFWHAEFLWFTFVLILLGIVSSNLTRRSARQLALAQASTTTEGTGLYNARAWYIVVPLVMFILALMLAYQMRSTLTDNGLGEPMFLFEGISAWPTVALRLLAVLISLSALAWGWRKLRINRAEIEAMYHLRLHMRKYEMTLWGQVRRLIRRGKDWKWRRWSNELGHYLMLIFFPLLSASEEWSKSCAPAQAACTDGRKMIVIARFWGEHCVCGSFGARMLRTLLATWLYVVATSVLFVIWPMEGMPVRGQSTWWMLSWLIPTLVFQVLVFWVVDANLLLTRFIRHLSEHHAIWPGSLQMQHKKTFGMLKHPCIDEWVDVQLIAKRTSAVSRLIYAPTVVMLILLASRSSLFDNWPTPPGLIISYLLTALILLVSALSLRRAAEKSRTQALQRLDTYLLETPETTPCYAKFKMIRERVATLATGSFSRYAEDPLIRALLLSLTGIGGSAIVDALNYAKF
;
A
#
# COMPACT_ATOMS: atom_id res chain seq x y z
N PRO A 1 -22.33 19.05 13.34
CA PRO A 1 -23.31 20.13 13.64
C PRO A 1 -24.41 20.17 12.58
N CYS A 2 -25.66 19.93 13.00
CA CYS A 2 -26.85 20.06 12.17
C CYS A 2 -27.00 21.54 11.81
N THR A 3 -26.71 21.92 10.57
CA THR A 3 -26.87 23.30 10.10
C THR A 3 -28.34 23.57 9.76
N ARG A 4 -28.73 24.85 9.81
CA ARG A 4 -30.09 25.34 9.52
C ARG A 4 -30.64 24.88 8.15
N ASP A 5 -29.73 24.57 7.22
CA ASP A 5 -30.03 24.02 5.90
C ASP A 5 -30.00 22.48 5.91
N LEU A 6 -30.90 21.84 6.69
CA LEU A 6 -31.07 20.38 6.68
C LEU A 6 -31.42 19.82 5.29
N ARG A 7 -31.96 20.65 4.39
CA ARG A 7 -32.58 20.22 3.13
C ARG A 7 -31.63 19.94 1.97
N ARG A 8 -30.33 20.25 2.04
CA ARG A 8 -29.46 20.21 0.84
C ARG A 8 -28.16 19.42 0.93
N SER A 9 -27.74 18.89 2.08
CA SER A 9 -26.43 18.21 2.17
C SER A 9 -26.24 17.12 3.23
N GLY A 10 -27.29 16.75 4.00
CA GLY A 10 -27.18 15.72 5.03
C GLY A 10 -27.65 14.35 4.54
N ASN A 11 -26.83 13.30 4.70
CA ASN A 11 -27.30 11.92 4.56
C ASN A 11 -28.43 11.64 5.56
N ARG A 12 -29.41 10.81 5.18
CA ARG A 12 -30.51 10.36 6.05
C ARG A 12 -30.05 9.36 7.10
N ILE A 13 -30.82 9.24 8.18
CA ILE A 13 -30.57 8.27 9.25
C ILE A 13 -31.76 7.31 9.32
N ALA A 14 -31.50 6.00 9.26
CA ALA A 14 -32.52 4.99 9.52
C ALA A 14 -32.42 4.53 10.98
N LEU A 15 -33.52 4.59 11.73
CA LEU A 15 -33.64 4.04 13.07
C LEU A 15 -34.54 2.81 13.04
N ILE A 16 -34.00 1.69 13.50
CA ILE A 16 -34.65 0.39 13.52
C ILE A 16 -34.79 -0.01 14.98
N ALA A 17 -36.01 -0.12 15.48
CA ALA A 17 -36.27 -0.37 16.89
C ALA A 17 -37.31 -1.47 17.14
N GLU A 18 -37.22 -2.10 18.31
CA GLU A 18 -38.27 -2.99 18.80
C GLU A 18 -39.61 -2.24 18.90
N TRP A 19 -40.66 -2.81 18.32
CA TRP A 19 -41.99 -2.20 18.29
C TRP A 19 -42.72 -2.31 19.63
N ASP A 20 -42.56 -3.44 20.30
CA ASP A 20 -43.25 -3.84 21.53
C ASP A 20 -42.64 -3.20 22.79
N SER A 21 -41.35 -2.86 22.76
CA SER A 21 -40.64 -2.23 23.88
C SER A 21 -40.99 -0.74 24.05
N PHE A 22 -41.40 -0.34 25.26
CA PHE A 22 -41.57 1.07 25.62
C PHE A 22 -40.24 1.84 25.51
N TYR A 23 -39.14 1.23 25.98
CA TYR A 23 -37.81 1.82 25.95
C TYR A 23 -37.42 2.21 24.53
N SER A 24 -37.55 1.28 23.58
CA SER A 24 -37.16 1.45 22.19
C SER A 24 -38.01 2.51 21.47
N ARG A 25 -39.32 2.57 21.76
CA ARG A 25 -40.23 3.60 21.25
C ARG A 25 -39.91 4.99 21.80
N ALA A 26 -39.71 5.11 23.12
CA ALA A 26 -39.36 6.38 23.76
C ALA A 26 -37.99 6.91 23.31
N LEU A 27 -37.04 6.01 23.04
CA LEU A 27 -35.71 6.38 22.59
C LEU A 27 -35.72 7.00 21.18
N ILE A 28 -36.52 6.46 20.25
CA ILE A 28 -36.68 7.08 18.91
C ILE A 28 -37.22 8.50 19.03
N GLU A 29 -38.29 8.69 19.80
CA GLU A 29 -38.90 10.02 19.96
C GLU A 29 -37.94 10.99 20.65
N SER A 30 -37.18 10.52 21.64
CA SER A 30 -36.14 11.32 22.31
C SER A 30 -35.02 11.71 21.35
N PHE A 31 -34.59 10.79 20.48
CA PHE A 31 -33.58 11.06 19.46
C PHE A 31 -34.07 12.13 18.47
N LYS A 32 -35.30 11.99 17.96
CA LYS A 32 -35.92 12.98 17.06
C LYS A 32 -36.05 14.35 17.72
N ALA A 33 -36.47 14.40 18.98
CA ALA A 33 -36.56 15.64 19.75
C ALA A 33 -35.19 16.31 19.93
N GLN A 34 -34.15 15.55 20.26
CA GLN A 34 -32.80 16.09 20.40
C GLN A 34 -32.25 16.62 19.07
N VAL A 35 -32.50 15.92 17.97
CA VAL A 35 -32.11 16.39 16.62
C VAL A 35 -32.81 17.70 16.26
N ALA A 36 -34.11 17.82 16.57
CA ALA A 36 -34.86 19.05 16.34
C ALA A 36 -34.29 20.24 17.13
N ASN A 37 -33.91 19.99 18.39
CA ASN A 37 -33.27 20.97 19.27
C ASN A 37 -31.90 21.41 18.72
N ASP A 38 -31.05 20.46 18.34
CA ASP A 38 -29.71 20.73 17.82
C ASP A 38 -29.75 21.49 16.48
N ALA A 39 -30.77 21.21 15.65
CA ALA A 39 -31.04 21.89 14.40
C ALA A 39 -31.62 23.31 14.57
N ARG A 40 -31.96 23.72 15.80
CA ARG A 40 -32.61 25.00 16.12
C ARG A 40 -33.88 25.27 15.30
N LEU A 41 -34.69 24.23 15.05
CA LEU A 41 -35.97 24.36 14.36
C LEU A 41 -36.95 25.18 15.24
N ALA A 42 -37.55 26.24 14.71
CA ALA A 42 -38.41 27.18 15.45
C ALA A 42 -39.71 26.52 15.95
N SER A 43 -40.34 27.05 17.00
CA SER A 43 -41.39 26.46 17.85
C SER A 43 -42.73 25.99 17.21
N ASN A 44 -42.85 25.88 15.88
CA ASN A 44 -44.03 25.24 15.26
C ASN A 44 -43.86 23.72 15.24
N GLU A 45 -44.44 23.04 16.24
CA GLU A 45 -44.26 21.60 16.49
C GLU A 45 -44.63 20.69 15.30
N LYS A 46 -45.70 21.01 14.56
CA LYS A 46 -46.18 20.16 13.45
C LYS A 46 -45.23 20.16 12.25
N SER A 47 -44.84 21.34 11.76
CA SER A 47 -43.92 21.44 10.61
C SER A 47 -42.51 20.90 10.93
N ASN A 48 -42.09 20.97 12.18
CA ASN A 48 -40.77 20.45 12.59
C ASN A 48 -40.73 18.93 12.59
N ARG A 49 -41.80 18.27 13.07
CA ARG A 49 -41.90 16.80 13.04
C ARG A 49 -41.82 16.27 11.61
N ASP A 50 -42.56 16.88 10.68
CA ASP A 50 -42.54 16.48 9.27
C ASP A 50 -41.14 16.60 8.65
N VAL A 51 -40.40 17.67 8.97
CA VAL A 51 -39.03 17.87 8.48
C VAL A 51 -38.05 16.86 9.07
N VAL A 52 -38.17 16.56 10.36
CA VAL A 52 -37.32 15.58 11.05
C VAL A 52 -37.64 14.16 10.56
N ASP A 53 -38.92 13.85 10.31
CA ASP A 53 -39.36 12.54 9.81
C ASP A 53 -38.91 12.27 8.36
N GLN A 54 -38.75 13.32 7.54
CA GLN A 54 -38.13 13.21 6.21
C GLN A 54 -36.62 12.89 6.27
N TRP A 55 -35.97 13.18 7.40
CA TRP A 55 -34.54 12.97 7.60
C TRP A 55 -34.22 11.69 8.40
N ILE A 56 -35.05 11.38 9.39
CA ILE A 56 -34.93 10.25 10.30
C ILE A 56 -36.03 9.23 9.97
N LEU A 57 -35.66 8.24 9.17
CA LEU A 57 -36.53 7.16 8.73
C LEU A 57 -36.73 6.18 9.89
N ARG A 58 -37.99 5.85 10.20
CA ARG A 58 -38.34 4.91 11.27
C ARG A 58 -38.71 3.56 10.67
N PHE A 59 -38.07 2.52 11.17
CA PHE A 59 -38.37 1.13 10.91
C PHE A 59 -38.54 0.38 12.23
N SER A 60 -39.18 -0.77 12.21
CA SER A 60 -39.41 -1.54 13.44
C SER A 60 -39.34 -3.04 13.21
N TYR A 61 -38.96 -3.77 14.26
CA TYR A 61 -38.95 -5.23 14.32
C TYR A 61 -39.63 -5.70 15.61
N LEU A 62 -39.99 -6.97 15.68
CA LEU A 62 -40.58 -7.60 16.87
C LEU A 62 -39.48 -8.30 17.67
N ARG A 63 -39.63 -8.35 18.99
CA ARG A 63 -38.73 -9.09 19.88
C ARG A 63 -38.88 -10.60 19.71
N GLY A 64 -37.81 -11.35 19.99
CA GLY A 64 -37.82 -12.82 19.95
C GLY A 64 -37.68 -13.35 18.52
N LEU A 65 -36.75 -12.79 17.74
CA LEU A 65 -36.57 -13.09 16.32
C LEU A 65 -36.06 -14.53 16.07
N ASP A 66 -35.42 -15.12 17.08
CA ASP A 66 -34.94 -16.51 17.07
C ASP A 66 -36.05 -17.53 17.36
N GLY A 67 -37.25 -17.08 17.72
CA GLY A 67 -38.39 -17.93 18.08
C GLY A 67 -38.30 -18.53 19.48
N ARG A 68 -37.42 -18.01 20.35
CA ARG A 68 -37.32 -18.42 21.76
C ARG A 68 -37.80 -17.28 22.66
N LEU A 69 -38.77 -17.55 23.53
CA LEU A 69 -39.20 -16.57 24.51
C LEU A 69 -38.14 -16.44 25.63
N PRO A 70 -37.88 -15.25 26.18
CA PRO A 70 -36.88 -15.05 27.24
C PRO A 70 -37.07 -15.98 28.47
N GLU A 71 -38.30 -16.33 28.81
CA GLU A 71 -38.64 -17.19 29.96
C GLU A 71 -38.40 -18.70 29.71
N GLU A 72 -38.30 -19.15 28.46
CA GLU A 72 -38.07 -20.57 28.15
C GLU A 72 -36.60 -20.99 28.28
N SER A 73 -35.67 -20.03 28.21
CA SER A 73 -34.24 -20.27 28.37
C SER A 73 -33.82 -20.73 29.77
N ALA A 74 -34.68 -20.52 30.78
CA ALA A 74 -34.44 -20.98 32.15
C ALA A 74 -35.20 -22.28 32.50
N SER A 75 -36.13 -22.76 31.66
CA SER A 75 -37.09 -23.79 32.07
C SER A 75 -37.18 -25.05 31.21
N ASN A 76 -36.55 -25.15 30.02
CA ASN A 76 -36.61 -26.39 29.23
C ASN A 76 -35.26 -26.82 28.64
N ASP A 77 -34.38 -27.33 29.50
CA ASP A 77 -33.18 -28.09 29.11
C ASP A 77 -33.45 -29.60 29.06
N LYS A 78 -34.64 -30.01 28.58
CA LYS A 78 -34.96 -31.42 28.33
C LYS A 78 -35.65 -31.64 26.99
N SER A 79 -34.97 -32.46 26.19
CA SER A 79 -35.39 -33.25 25.03
C SER A 79 -35.55 -32.54 23.67
N ALA A 80 -34.49 -32.63 22.86
CA ALA A 80 -34.61 -32.95 21.44
C ALA A 80 -33.43 -33.84 21.03
N GLY A 81 -33.75 -34.96 20.38
CA GLY A 81 -32.89 -36.11 20.15
C GLY A 81 -31.69 -35.89 19.24
N SER A 82 -30.73 -36.79 19.41
CA SER A 82 -29.48 -36.90 18.67
C SER A 82 -29.68 -37.33 17.21
N ASP A 83 -29.00 -36.63 16.29
CA ASP A 83 -28.57 -37.17 15.00
C ASP A 83 -27.11 -36.76 14.75
N PRO A 84 -26.14 -37.70 14.70
CA PRO A 84 -24.72 -37.39 14.49
C PRO A 84 -24.38 -37.48 13.01
N GLY A 85 -24.36 -36.35 12.31
CA GLY A 85 -23.98 -36.38 10.89
C GLY A 85 -24.11 -35.08 10.10
N LYS A 86 -23.41 -34.02 10.51
CA LYS A 86 -22.90 -32.94 9.64
C LYS A 86 -22.17 -31.89 10.49
N ASN A 87 -20.84 -31.99 10.54
CA ASN A 87 -20.01 -30.85 10.91
C ASN A 87 -20.11 -29.81 9.80
N LYS A 88 -21.11 -28.92 9.88
CA LYS A 88 -21.08 -27.60 9.26
C LYS A 88 -20.99 -26.59 10.40
N GLU A 89 -19.95 -25.76 10.36
CA GLU A 89 -19.73 -24.65 11.28
C GLU A 89 -21.02 -23.81 11.41
N VAL A 90 -21.58 -23.75 12.62
CA VAL A 90 -22.88 -23.12 12.95
C VAL A 90 -22.79 -21.58 13.03
N THR A 91 -21.69 -20.98 12.61
CA THR A 91 -21.41 -19.54 12.80
C THR A 91 -21.87 -18.63 11.66
N GLN A 92 -22.40 -19.16 10.56
CA GLN A 92 -23.04 -18.36 9.51
C GLN A 92 -24.51 -18.75 9.35
N ILE A 93 -25.40 -17.84 9.77
CA ILE A 93 -26.84 -17.94 9.49
C ILE A 93 -27.01 -17.88 7.97
N ASP A 94 -27.68 -18.89 7.41
CA ASP A 94 -27.89 -19.04 5.99
C ASP A 94 -29.00 -18.08 5.52
N LEU A 95 -28.64 -16.81 5.31
CA LEU A 95 -29.50 -15.76 4.72
C LEU A 95 -29.78 -15.99 3.22
N SER A 96 -29.63 -17.23 2.72
CA SER A 96 -29.88 -17.56 1.33
C SER A 96 -31.36 -17.42 0.97
N PRO A 97 -31.70 -17.24 -0.33
CA PRO A 97 -33.10 -17.14 -0.76
C PRO A 97 -33.96 -18.38 -0.47
N LEU A 98 -33.37 -19.46 0.06
CA LEU A 98 -34.03 -20.72 0.40
C LEU A 98 -34.42 -20.83 1.89
N GLU A 99 -34.24 -19.76 2.69
CA GLU A 99 -34.72 -19.74 4.07
C GLU A 99 -36.25 -19.87 4.11
N LYS A 100 -36.76 -20.77 4.96
CA LYS A 100 -38.19 -21.05 5.06
C LYS A 100 -38.89 -19.88 5.76
N SER A 101 -40.00 -19.39 5.18
CA SER A 101 -40.89 -18.41 5.80
C SER A 101 -41.75 -18.98 6.95
N ASP A 102 -41.58 -20.27 7.25
CA ASP A 102 -42.48 -21.05 8.10
C ASP A 102 -41.70 -21.53 9.33
N GLY A 103 -42.22 -21.26 10.53
CA GLY A 103 -41.62 -21.62 11.82
C GLY A 103 -41.72 -20.50 12.86
N ASN A 104 -41.19 -20.74 14.06
CA ASN A 104 -41.19 -19.74 15.14
C ASN A 104 -40.12 -18.65 14.94
N SER A 105 -39.14 -18.91 14.08
CA SER A 105 -38.06 -17.97 13.77
C SER A 105 -38.53 -16.93 12.74
N GLN A 106 -38.25 -15.65 13.00
CA GLN A 106 -38.68 -14.52 12.17
C GLN A 106 -37.54 -13.95 11.31
N LEU A 107 -36.53 -14.75 10.97
CA LEU A 107 -35.35 -14.29 10.22
C LEU A 107 -35.70 -13.80 8.80
N ASP A 108 -36.70 -14.38 8.13
CA ASP A 108 -37.18 -13.88 6.83
C ASP A 108 -37.72 -12.45 6.91
N TYR A 109 -38.35 -12.06 8.03
CA TYR A 109 -38.79 -10.67 8.23
C TYR A 109 -37.59 -9.71 8.26
N LEU A 110 -36.48 -10.09 8.90
CA LEU A 110 -35.28 -9.27 8.93
C LEU A 110 -34.66 -9.08 7.55
N ARG A 111 -34.63 -10.15 6.75
CA ARG A 111 -34.15 -10.09 5.37
C ARG A 111 -35.01 -9.15 4.52
N ARG A 112 -36.34 -9.31 4.57
CA ARG A 112 -37.28 -8.43 3.85
C ARG A 112 -37.17 -6.98 4.32
N LEU A 113 -36.96 -6.76 5.62
CA LEU A 113 -36.72 -5.44 6.18
C LEU A 113 -35.43 -4.83 5.62
N ALA A 114 -34.33 -5.57 5.61
CA ALA A 114 -33.07 -5.12 5.03
C ALA A 114 -33.20 -4.78 3.54
N ASP A 115 -33.92 -5.60 2.76
CA ASP A 115 -34.20 -5.34 1.34
C ASP A 115 -35.13 -4.15 1.12
N HIS A 116 -36.09 -3.92 2.03
CA HIS A 116 -36.95 -2.74 1.98
C HIS A 116 -36.15 -1.46 2.21
N ILE A 117 -35.32 -1.41 3.25
CA ILE A 117 -34.46 -0.27 3.56
C ILE A 117 -33.47 -0.01 2.42
N ALA A 118 -32.87 -1.06 1.86
CA ALA A 118 -31.97 -0.93 0.71
C ALA A 118 -32.66 -0.35 -0.54
N ARG A 119 -33.90 -0.78 -0.82
CA ARG A 119 -34.69 -0.23 -1.93
C ARG A 119 -35.06 1.24 -1.72
N GLU A 120 -35.39 1.65 -0.49
CA GLU A 120 -35.63 3.06 -0.20
C GLU A 120 -34.36 3.91 -0.36
N ASP A 121 -33.22 3.44 0.14
CA ASP A 121 -31.92 4.10 -0.07
C ASP A 121 -31.58 4.28 -1.55
N GLU A 122 -31.81 3.24 -2.36
CA GLU A 122 -31.64 3.33 -3.81
C GLU A 122 -32.61 4.32 -4.46
N ALA A 123 -33.88 4.36 -4.04
CA ALA A 123 -34.88 5.28 -4.57
C ALA A 123 -34.50 6.74 -4.30
N TYR A 124 -34.07 7.06 -3.08
CA TYR A 124 -33.58 8.41 -2.76
C TYR A 124 -32.38 8.82 -3.62
N ARG A 125 -31.41 7.90 -3.79
CA ARG A 125 -30.22 8.15 -4.63
C ARG A 125 -30.58 8.36 -6.10
N ARG A 126 -31.53 7.59 -6.65
CA ARG A 126 -31.99 7.75 -8.04
C ARG A 126 -32.68 9.09 -8.28
N ASN A 127 -33.36 9.63 -7.26
CA ASN A 127 -34.01 10.93 -7.32
C ASN A 127 -33.02 12.12 -7.16
N GLY A 128 -31.72 11.85 -7.02
CA GLY A 128 -30.70 12.89 -6.79
C GLY A 128 -30.71 13.44 -5.36
N GLU A 129 -31.41 12.78 -4.44
CA GLU A 129 -31.44 13.14 -3.02
C GLU A 129 -30.36 12.41 -2.23
N SER A 130 -30.14 12.85 -0.98
CA SER A 130 -29.19 12.18 -0.08
C SER A 130 -29.72 10.82 0.39
N GLY A 131 -28.97 9.75 0.10
CA GLY A 131 -29.30 8.41 0.61
C GLY A 131 -29.19 8.31 2.14
N ILE A 132 -29.45 7.12 2.66
CA ILE A 132 -29.20 6.74 4.04
C ILE A 132 -27.68 6.67 4.26
N GLY A 133 -27.16 7.44 5.21
CA GLY A 133 -25.74 7.42 5.57
C GLY A 133 -25.43 6.63 6.84
N ALA A 134 -26.39 6.55 7.76
CA ALA A 134 -26.25 5.85 9.01
C ALA A 134 -27.51 5.05 9.37
N ILE A 135 -27.30 3.91 10.02
CA ILE A 135 -28.35 2.99 10.46
C ILE A 135 -28.16 2.73 11.96
N GLY A 136 -29.14 3.12 12.75
CA GLY A 136 -29.21 2.88 14.18
C GLY A 136 -30.08 1.66 14.49
N VAL A 137 -29.53 0.66 15.15
CA VAL A 137 -30.31 -0.50 15.65
C VAL A 137 -30.51 -0.34 17.14
N LEU A 138 -31.76 -0.21 17.57
CA LEU A 138 -32.17 0.03 18.95
C LEU A 138 -32.95 -1.17 19.46
N GLY A 139 -32.78 -1.48 20.74
CA GLY A 139 -33.44 -2.61 21.38
C GLY A 139 -32.95 -2.80 22.81
N VAL A 140 -33.65 -3.63 23.55
CA VAL A 140 -33.21 -4.07 24.88
C VAL A 140 -32.45 -5.40 24.76
N ASP A 141 -32.87 -6.28 23.85
CA ASP A 141 -32.24 -7.59 23.68
C ASP A 141 -31.03 -7.54 22.74
N ALA A 142 -29.85 -7.92 23.24
CA ALA A 142 -28.65 -7.93 22.42
C ALA A 142 -28.64 -9.05 21.37
N TYR A 143 -29.36 -10.17 21.58
CA TYR A 143 -29.45 -11.22 20.56
C TYR A 143 -30.20 -10.72 19.32
N ASP A 144 -31.36 -10.09 19.53
CA ASP A 144 -32.15 -9.52 18.45
C ASP A 144 -31.36 -8.42 17.71
N LYS A 145 -30.64 -7.53 18.45
CA LYS A 145 -29.74 -6.54 17.84
C LYS A 145 -28.70 -7.18 16.91
N LEU A 146 -28.06 -8.27 17.34
CA LEU A 146 -27.04 -8.96 16.54
C LEU A 146 -27.64 -9.54 15.24
N LEU A 147 -28.83 -10.16 15.32
CA LEU A 147 -29.53 -10.69 14.15
C LEU A 147 -29.93 -9.58 13.16
N VAL A 148 -30.48 -8.47 13.67
CA VAL A 148 -30.84 -7.30 12.86
C VAL A 148 -29.58 -6.71 12.21
N LEU A 149 -28.49 -6.54 12.96
CA LEU A 149 -27.22 -6.04 12.42
C LEU A 149 -26.64 -6.96 11.35
N GLN A 150 -26.75 -8.28 11.53
CA GLN A 150 -26.27 -9.26 10.56
C GLN A 150 -27.04 -9.18 9.24
N ALA A 151 -28.37 -9.12 9.31
CA ALA A 151 -29.22 -8.95 8.13
C ALA A 151 -28.89 -7.65 7.39
N LEU A 152 -28.77 -6.52 8.10
CA LEU A 152 -28.52 -5.21 7.50
C LEU A 152 -27.11 -5.08 6.92
N LYS A 153 -26.07 -5.50 7.65
CA LYS A 153 -24.69 -5.42 7.17
C LYS A 153 -24.42 -6.35 5.99
N SER A 154 -25.11 -7.49 5.91
CA SER A 154 -25.02 -8.35 4.72
C SER A 154 -25.52 -7.64 3.45
N ARG A 155 -26.60 -6.85 3.58
CA ARG A 155 -27.22 -6.16 2.44
C ARG A 155 -26.63 -4.79 2.14
N MET A 156 -26.20 -4.07 3.18
CA MET A 156 -25.72 -2.69 3.14
C MET A 156 -24.41 -2.55 3.97
N PRO A 157 -23.31 -3.20 3.56
CA PRO A 157 -22.07 -3.28 4.35
C PRO A 157 -21.35 -1.94 4.52
N TYR A 158 -21.63 -0.95 3.68
CA TYR A 158 -20.88 0.32 3.61
C TYR A 158 -21.54 1.48 4.36
N LYS A 159 -22.61 1.22 5.11
CA LYS A 159 -23.29 2.23 5.92
C LYS A 159 -22.66 2.33 7.31
N LEU A 160 -22.76 3.50 7.94
CA LEU A 160 -22.36 3.65 9.33
C LEU A 160 -23.40 2.99 10.23
N PHE A 161 -23.01 2.06 11.09
CA PHE A 161 -23.92 1.42 12.04
C PHE A 161 -23.69 1.97 13.45
N PHE A 162 -24.77 2.21 14.17
CA PHE A 162 -24.70 2.53 15.59
C PHE A 162 -25.79 1.82 16.40
N SER A 163 -25.55 1.66 17.70
CA SER A 163 -26.51 1.08 18.64
C SER A 163 -26.29 1.64 20.04
N THR A 164 -27.14 1.23 20.98
CA THR A 164 -27.00 1.53 22.41
C THR A 164 -26.55 0.31 23.18
N ASP A 165 -25.95 0.59 24.34
CA ASP A 165 -25.50 -0.38 25.33
C ASP A 165 -24.27 -1.18 24.88
N LEU A 166 -23.46 -1.58 25.86
CA LEU A 166 -22.35 -2.50 25.63
C LEU A 166 -22.78 -3.90 26.07
N ASP A 167 -22.46 -4.90 25.26
CA ASP A 167 -22.70 -6.31 25.60
C ASP A 167 -21.54 -7.17 25.11
N ALA A 168 -20.90 -7.89 26.02
CA ALA A 168 -19.76 -8.76 25.74
C ALA A 168 -20.04 -9.81 24.64
N ARG A 169 -21.30 -10.18 24.40
CA ARG A 169 -21.70 -11.04 23.26
C ARG A 169 -21.30 -10.43 21.91
N MET A 170 -21.24 -9.10 21.81
CA MET A 170 -20.79 -8.42 20.60
C MET A 170 -19.29 -8.63 20.30
N LEU A 171 -18.50 -9.07 21.28
CA LEU A 171 -17.08 -9.39 21.15
C LEU A 171 -16.83 -10.89 20.97
N GLN A 172 -17.87 -11.72 20.92
CA GLN A 172 -17.73 -13.16 20.80
C GLN A 172 -17.15 -13.53 19.42
N ARG A 173 -16.26 -14.52 19.38
CA ARG A 173 -15.67 -15.03 18.13
C ARG A 173 -16.78 -15.50 17.18
N GLY A 174 -16.73 -15.10 15.92
CA GLY A 174 -17.78 -15.34 14.91
C GLY A 174 -18.80 -14.20 14.75
N GLN A 175 -18.90 -13.26 15.70
CA GLN A 175 -19.76 -12.07 15.57
C GLN A 175 -19.00 -10.82 15.10
N ALA A 176 -17.67 -10.89 15.02
CA ALA A 176 -16.81 -9.76 14.64
C ALA A 176 -17.13 -9.20 13.25
N GLN A 177 -17.56 -10.03 12.29
CA GLN A 177 -18.05 -9.56 10.98
C GLN A 177 -19.20 -8.56 11.11
N THR A 178 -20.12 -8.86 12.02
CA THR A 178 -21.36 -8.12 12.24
C THR A 178 -21.15 -6.94 13.17
N THR A 179 -20.31 -7.05 14.19
CA THR A 179 -20.21 -6.03 15.23
C THR A 179 -19.07 -5.05 15.02
N ARG A 180 -18.06 -5.38 14.23
CA ARG A 180 -16.91 -4.49 14.02
C ARG A 180 -17.28 -3.18 13.32
N ASN A 181 -16.59 -2.10 13.67
CA ASN A 181 -16.86 -0.72 13.24
C ASN A 181 -18.30 -0.26 13.61
N LEU A 182 -18.94 -0.93 14.58
CA LEU A 182 -20.20 -0.48 15.18
C LEU A 182 -19.90 0.57 16.25
N ILE A 183 -20.60 1.70 16.17
CA ILE A 183 -20.53 2.75 17.19
C ILE A 183 -21.59 2.48 18.26
N LEU A 184 -21.16 2.41 19.51
CA LEU A 184 -22.03 2.16 20.65
C LEU A 184 -22.04 3.37 21.57
N ALA A 185 -23.24 3.82 21.94
CA ALA A 185 -23.42 4.78 23.03
C ALA A 185 -23.91 4.04 24.26
N ALA A 186 -23.18 4.14 25.37
CA ALA A 186 -23.55 3.49 26.61
C ALA A 186 -23.40 4.42 27.81
N PRO A 187 -24.36 4.42 28.75
CA PRO A 187 -24.24 5.21 29.98
C PRO A 187 -23.06 4.75 30.83
N TYR A 188 -22.76 3.45 30.79
CA TYR A 188 -21.67 2.82 31.52
C TYR A 188 -20.86 1.88 30.61
N GLY A 189 -19.53 1.95 30.69
CA GLY A 189 -18.62 0.86 30.35
C GLY A 189 -18.83 -0.46 31.13
N LEU A 190 -18.16 -1.52 30.69
CA LEU A 190 -18.14 -2.84 31.35
C LEU A 190 -17.30 -2.89 32.63
N THR A 191 -16.51 -1.85 32.88
CA THR A 191 -15.71 -1.66 34.08
C THR A 191 -15.99 -0.29 34.68
N LEU A 192 -16.15 -0.24 35.99
CA LEU A 192 -16.27 0.97 36.79
C LEU A 192 -14.91 1.35 37.38
N THR A 193 -14.83 2.49 38.05
CA THR A 193 -13.61 2.86 38.77
C THR A 193 -13.28 1.82 39.84
N ARG A 194 -11.97 1.56 40.04
CA ARG A 194 -11.50 0.54 40.99
C ARG A 194 -12.03 0.75 42.41
N ALA A 195 -12.28 2.00 42.82
CA ALA A 195 -12.85 2.32 44.13
C ALA A 195 -14.26 1.74 44.35
N LEU A 196 -15.04 1.60 43.28
CA LEU A 196 -16.40 1.02 43.31
C LEU A 196 -16.40 -0.48 43.01
N GLN A 197 -15.63 -0.91 42.01
CA GLN A 197 -15.69 -2.29 41.52
C GLN A 197 -14.85 -3.28 42.36
N GLN A 198 -13.75 -2.82 42.96
CA GLN A 198 -12.87 -3.65 43.80
C GLN A 198 -12.42 -4.94 43.09
N ASP A 199 -12.72 -6.10 43.67
CA ASP A 199 -12.38 -7.43 43.16
C ASP A 199 -13.50 -8.03 42.29
N VAL A 200 -14.60 -7.31 42.06
CA VAL A 200 -15.69 -7.76 41.18
C VAL A 200 -15.16 -7.78 39.73
N PRO A 201 -15.30 -8.90 39.00
CA PRO A 201 -14.85 -8.98 37.62
C PRO A 201 -15.60 -7.99 36.70
N PRO A 202 -15.05 -7.66 35.51
CA PRO A 202 -15.76 -6.88 34.51
C PRO A 202 -17.16 -7.42 34.22
N PHE A 203 -18.13 -6.52 34.11
CA PHE A 203 -19.52 -6.86 33.82
C PHE A 203 -19.67 -7.36 32.38
N ARG A 204 -20.72 -8.16 32.13
CA ARG A 204 -21.00 -8.68 30.78
C ARG A 204 -21.70 -7.64 29.91
N ASP A 205 -22.52 -6.78 30.50
CA ASP A 205 -23.24 -5.74 29.80
C ASP A 205 -23.31 -4.44 30.60
N SER A 206 -23.62 -3.32 29.93
CA SER A 206 -23.71 -2.01 30.57
C SER A 206 -24.93 -1.87 31.50
N LEU A 207 -25.95 -2.73 31.35
CA LEU A 207 -27.12 -2.74 32.22
C LEU A 207 -26.76 -3.34 33.60
N GLN A 208 -25.90 -4.36 33.65
CA GLN A 208 -25.35 -4.91 34.90
C GLN A 208 -24.55 -3.84 35.66
N SER A 209 -23.72 -3.06 34.95
CA SER A 209 -23.06 -1.89 35.54
C SER A 209 -24.07 -0.89 36.13
N ALA A 210 -25.16 -0.61 35.41
CA ALA A 210 -26.22 0.28 35.86
C ALA A 210 -26.94 -0.25 37.11
N VAL A 211 -27.27 -1.55 37.13
CA VAL A 211 -27.91 -2.22 38.27
C VAL A 211 -26.99 -2.17 39.49
N PHE A 212 -25.70 -2.49 39.30
CA PHE A 212 -24.71 -2.44 40.38
C PHE A 212 -24.62 -1.04 41.01
N ILE A 213 -24.53 0.01 40.19
CA ILE A 213 -24.52 1.40 40.65
C ILE A 213 -25.83 1.76 41.35
N SER A 214 -26.97 1.32 40.81
CA SER A 214 -28.29 1.61 41.37
C SER A 214 -28.46 1.02 42.76
N VAL A 215 -27.98 -0.22 42.99
CA VAL A 215 -27.98 -0.85 44.32
C VAL A 215 -27.06 -0.10 45.28
N LEU A 216 -25.86 0.27 44.86
CA LEU A 216 -24.96 1.07 45.70
C LEU A 216 -25.54 2.44 46.04
N ALA A 217 -26.21 3.10 45.09
CA ALA A 217 -26.90 4.37 45.32
C ALA A 217 -28.08 4.19 46.29
N ALA A 218 -28.84 3.10 46.18
CA ALA A 218 -29.92 2.78 47.09
C ALA A 218 -29.42 2.60 48.53
N LEU A 219 -28.31 1.86 48.71
CA LEU A 219 -27.69 1.58 50.02
C LEU A 219 -26.95 2.78 50.64
N ALA A 220 -26.65 3.83 49.86
CA ALA A 220 -25.90 4.97 50.37
C ALA A 220 -26.68 5.72 51.48
N PRO A 221 -26.05 6.19 52.56
CA PRO A 221 -26.73 6.73 53.74
C PRO A 221 -27.39 8.11 53.52
N GLN A 222 -27.14 8.77 52.39
CA GLN A 222 -27.63 10.11 52.09
C GLN A 222 -29.14 10.12 51.75
N SER A 223 -29.77 11.29 51.85
CA SER A 223 -31.21 11.46 51.55
C SER A 223 -31.52 11.19 50.07
N PHE A 224 -32.80 10.87 49.79
CA PHE A 224 -33.27 10.66 48.41
C PHE A 224 -33.02 11.88 47.52
N ASP A 225 -33.24 13.10 48.03
CA ASP A 225 -33.04 14.33 47.24
C ASP A 225 -31.56 14.53 46.88
N ALA A 226 -30.65 14.21 47.80
CA ALA A 226 -29.21 14.27 47.53
C ALA A 226 -28.80 13.24 46.45
N LYS A 227 -29.33 12.02 46.54
CA LYS A 227 -29.14 10.97 45.51
C LYS A 227 -29.70 11.42 44.16
N ARG A 228 -30.95 11.92 44.14
CA ARG A 228 -31.61 12.40 42.92
C ARG A 228 -30.85 13.55 42.26
N ALA A 229 -30.38 14.52 43.05
CA ALA A 229 -29.59 15.63 42.54
C ALA A 229 -28.26 15.16 41.93
N LYS A 230 -27.59 14.19 42.55
CA LYS A 230 -26.32 13.65 42.04
C LYS A 230 -26.48 12.87 40.73
N PHE A 231 -27.59 12.14 40.58
CA PHE A 231 -27.91 11.34 39.40
C PHE A 231 -28.87 12.04 38.42
N ASP A 232 -29.01 13.37 38.50
CA ASP A 232 -29.79 14.15 37.54
C ASP A 232 -29.04 14.23 36.20
N TYR A 233 -29.54 13.53 35.17
CA TYR A 233 -28.92 13.48 33.84
C TYR A 233 -28.81 14.84 33.15
N SER A 234 -29.63 15.82 33.54
CA SER A 234 -29.62 17.16 32.94
C SER A 234 -28.53 18.07 33.50
N LYS A 235 -28.04 17.78 34.71
CA LYS A 235 -27.08 18.63 35.45
C LYS A 235 -25.78 17.93 35.80
N SER A 236 -25.80 16.60 35.88
CA SER A 236 -24.68 15.81 36.38
C SER A 236 -23.77 15.33 35.27
N GLU A 237 -22.52 15.75 35.29
CA GLU A 237 -21.46 15.25 34.40
C GLU A 237 -21.13 13.77 34.64
N LEU A 238 -21.57 13.23 35.78
CA LEU A 238 -21.35 11.85 36.24
C LEU A 238 -21.97 10.80 35.31
N LEU A 239 -23.09 11.13 34.67
CA LEU A 239 -23.87 10.24 33.80
C LEU A 239 -23.65 10.50 32.31
N SER A 240 -22.60 11.26 31.96
CA SER A 240 -22.22 11.47 30.56
C SER A 240 -22.02 10.12 29.87
N PRO A 241 -22.74 9.79 28.78
CA PRO A 241 -22.56 8.51 28.10
C PRO A 241 -21.19 8.43 27.43
N GLY A 242 -20.58 7.25 27.49
CA GLY A 242 -19.39 6.92 26.73
C GLY A 242 -19.76 6.53 25.30
N ILE A 243 -18.94 6.96 24.34
CA ILE A 243 -19.02 6.47 22.96
C ILE A 243 -17.90 5.44 22.79
N TYR A 244 -18.24 4.29 22.24
CA TYR A 244 -17.34 3.18 22.00
C TYR A 244 -17.44 2.72 20.55
N GLU A 245 -16.37 2.13 20.05
CA GLU A 245 -16.34 1.43 18.78
C GLU A 245 -15.91 -0.01 19.03
N VAL A 246 -16.56 -0.95 18.35
CA VAL A 246 -16.21 -2.36 18.46
C VAL A 246 -14.98 -2.65 17.58
N GLY A 247 -13.86 -2.95 18.23
CA GLY A 247 -12.63 -3.44 17.60
C GLY A 247 -12.45 -4.95 17.74
N ILE A 248 -11.29 -5.46 17.34
CA ILE A 248 -10.95 -6.88 17.42
C ILE A 248 -10.68 -7.32 18.86
N SER A 249 -10.04 -6.48 19.68
CA SER A 249 -9.69 -6.84 21.06
C SER A 249 -10.78 -6.51 22.08
N GLY A 250 -11.71 -5.61 21.75
CA GLY A 250 -12.73 -5.14 22.69
C GLY A 250 -13.46 -3.86 22.27
N PHE A 251 -14.14 -3.25 23.24
CA PHE A 251 -14.79 -1.95 23.09
C PHE A 251 -13.77 -0.82 23.24
N ILE A 252 -13.53 -0.10 22.15
CA ILE A 252 -12.54 0.98 22.09
C ILE A 252 -13.25 2.30 22.36
N PRO A 253 -12.95 2.98 23.47
CA PRO A 253 -13.59 4.25 23.78
C PRO A 253 -13.14 5.33 22.80
N LEU A 254 -14.12 6.09 22.29
CA LEU A 254 -13.88 7.21 21.40
C LEU A 254 -13.90 8.54 22.17
N ALA A 255 -13.10 9.49 21.72
CA ALA A 255 -13.16 10.83 22.25
C ALA A 255 -14.50 11.47 21.84
N SER A 256 -15.19 12.06 22.81
CA SER A 256 -16.42 12.81 22.58
C SER A 256 -16.39 14.08 23.43
N ARG A 257 -17.18 15.08 23.03
CA ARG A 257 -17.32 16.31 23.82
C ARG A 257 -17.85 16.04 25.23
N LEU A 258 -18.70 15.02 25.37
CA LEU A 258 -19.30 14.60 26.64
C LEU A 258 -18.32 13.82 27.53
N THR A 259 -17.43 13.02 26.93
CA THR A 259 -16.38 12.30 27.69
C THR A 259 -15.22 13.21 28.08
N ALA A 260 -15.02 14.32 27.36
CA ALA A 260 -14.00 15.32 27.68
C ALA A 260 -14.32 16.17 28.92
N SER A 261 -15.61 16.35 29.26
CA SER A 261 -16.01 17.05 30.49
C SER A 261 -15.83 16.20 31.75
N ARG A 262 -15.57 14.88 31.61
CA ARG A 262 -15.33 14.02 32.77
C ARG A 262 -14.05 14.45 33.52
N PRO A 263 -14.06 14.44 34.86
CA PRO A 263 -12.90 14.80 35.66
C PRO A 263 -11.74 13.83 35.41
N ALA A 264 -10.50 14.34 35.49
CA ALA A 264 -9.29 13.56 35.24
C ALA A 264 -9.03 12.48 36.29
N THR A 265 -9.52 12.67 37.52
CA THR A 265 -9.40 11.72 38.63
C THR A 265 -10.77 11.48 39.25
N CYS A 266 -11.10 10.20 39.51
CA CYS A 266 -12.37 9.83 40.17
C CYS A 266 -12.32 9.96 41.69
N GLU A 267 -11.14 10.19 42.26
CA GLU A 267 -10.95 10.40 43.69
C GLU A 267 -11.83 11.54 44.21
N ALA A 268 -12.40 11.32 45.39
CA ALA A 268 -13.09 12.36 46.12
C ALA A 268 -12.08 13.49 46.44
N PRO A 269 -12.49 14.78 46.39
CA PRO A 269 -11.63 15.83 46.91
C PRO A 269 -11.26 15.50 48.36
N THR A 270 -9.97 15.56 48.67
CA THR A 270 -9.44 15.44 50.03
C THR A 270 -9.92 16.63 50.86
N GLN A 271 -11.19 16.62 51.27
CA GLN A 271 -11.64 17.39 52.41
C GLN A 271 -11.17 16.63 53.65
N SER A 272 -10.12 17.18 54.25
CA SER A 272 -9.77 17.14 55.67
C SER A 272 -10.65 16.23 56.52
N GLN A 273 -10.01 15.22 57.13
CA GLN A 273 -10.38 14.59 58.40
C GLN A 273 -11.65 15.18 59.02
N SER A 274 -12.81 14.62 58.65
CA SER A 274 -13.94 14.62 59.58
C SER A 274 -13.92 13.24 60.23
N ASP A 275 -13.94 13.22 61.56
CA ASP A 275 -13.89 12.05 62.46
C ASP A 275 -15.12 11.11 62.33
N ARG A 276 -15.71 11.03 61.13
CA ARG A 276 -16.67 9.98 60.76
C ARG A 276 -16.22 9.42 59.43
N GLY A 277 -15.55 8.28 59.51
CA GLY A 277 -14.85 7.62 58.41
C GLY A 277 -15.62 7.63 57.10
N ILE A 278 -15.12 8.44 56.15
CA ILE A 278 -15.43 8.26 54.74
C ILE A 278 -14.78 6.93 54.35
N ARG A 279 -15.57 5.86 54.32
CA ARG A 279 -15.10 4.60 53.72
C ARG A 279 -14.75 4.90 52.26
N PRO A 280 -13.69 4.32 51.69
CA PRO A 280 -13.33 4.46 50.27
C PRO A 280 -14.39 3.91 49.27
N HIS A 281 -15.66 3.86 49.67
CA HIS A 281 -16.81 3.25 48.99
C HIS A 281 -18.01 4.20 48.91
N ASP A 282 -17.88 5.46 49.35
CA ASP A 282 -19.00 6.40 49.25
C ASP A 282 -19.16 6.88 47.80
N LEU A 283 -20.02 6.17 47.06
CA LEU A 283 -20.48 6.53 45.71
C LEU A 283 -20.86 8.02 45.62
N MET A 284 -21.41 8.59 46.70
CA MET A 284 -21.83 9.98 46.77
C MET A 284 -20.66 10.97 46.92
N ALA A 285 -19.46 10.53 47.29
CA ALA A 285 -18.25 11.35 47.37
C ALA A 285 -17.42 11.35 46.06
N LEU A 286 -17.56 10.32 45.22
CA LEU A 286 -16.79 10.20 43.97
C LEU A 286 -17.18 11.24 42.91
N ARG A 287 -16.18 11.68 42.14
CA ARG A 287 -16.36 12.64 41.03
C ARG A 287 -16.69 11.98 39.70
N CYS A 288 -16.26 10.73 39.51
CA CYS A 288 -16.66 9.89 38.38
C CYS A 288 -16.93 8.45 38.81
N LEU A 289 -17.78 7.78 38.04
CA LEU A 289 -18.12 6.36 38.23
C LEU A 289 -17.22 5.44 37.41
N GLN A 290 -16.52 6.01 36.42
CA GLN A 290 -15.71 5.29 35.45
C GLN A 290 -14.41 6.03 35.25
N ASP A 291 -13.31 5.29 35.23
CA ASP A 291 -12.01 5.87 34.94
C ASP A 291 -12.00 6.43 33.52
N ARG A 292 -11.22 7.49 33.32
CA ARG A 292 -11.09 8.12 32.00
C ARG A 292 -10.51 7.11 31.02
N SER A 293 -11.19 6.97 29.90
CA SER A 293 -10.73 6.15 28.79
C SER A 293 -9.32 6.56 28.34
N PRO A 294 -8.43 5.59 28.04
CA PRO A 294 -7.11 5.90 27.49
C PRO A 294 -7.28 6.63 26.15
N PRO A 295 -6.31 7.47 25.75
CA PRO A 295 -6.35 8.15 24.47
C PRO A 295 -6.40 7.12 23.31
N PRO A 296 -7.00 7.48 22.16
CA PRO A 296 -7.17 6.59 21.00
C PRO A 296 -5.86 6.32 20.22
N TYR A 297 -4.71 6.54 20.88
CA TYR A 297 -3.38 6.28 20.37
C TYR A 297 -2.46 5.90 21.54
N PRO A 298 -1.48 5.01 21.34
CA PRO A 298 -0.60 4.56 22.41
C PRO A 298 0.25 5.73 22.93
N GLU A 299 0.06 6.11 24.19
CA GLU A 299 0.95 7.04 24.87
C GLU A 299 1.97 6.28 25.74
N PRO A 300 3.28 6.53 25.58
CA PRO A 300 4.25 6.00 26.52
C PRO A 300 3.99 6.63 27.88
N SER A 301 3.94 5.78 28.92
CA SER A 301 3.78 6.22 30.30
C SER A 301 4.82 7.27 30.67
N GLN A 302 4.50 8.13 31.64
CA GLN A 302 5.43 9.17 32.09
C GLN A 302 6.79 8.59 32.51
N SER A 303 6.81 7.38 33.10
CA SER A 303 8.02 6.67 33.49
C SER A 303 8.86 6.21 32.29
N ILE A 304 8.24 5.67 31.24
CA ILE A 304 8.93 5.32 29.99
C ILE A 304 9.51 6.57 29.33
N ARG A 305 8.73 7.66 29.29
CA ARG A 305 9.17 8.94 28.72
C ARG A 305 10.37 9.52 29.49
N ALA A 306 10.35 9.44 30.82
CA ALA A 306 11.45 9.89 31.68
C ALA A 306 12.71 9.02 31.47
N ARG A 307 12.57 7.69 31.47
CA ARG A 307 13.68 6.76 31.20
C ARG A 307 14.30 6.99 29.82
N PHE A 308 13.47 7.16 28.79
CA PHE A 308 13.92 7.43 27.43
C PHE A 308 14.69 8.76 27.35
N LYS A 309 14.16 9.84 27.94
CA LYS A 309 14.86 11.12 28.03
C LYS A 309 16.21 10.99 28.75
N GLN A 310 16.26 10.23 29.84
CA GLN A 310 17.48 10.00 30.62
C GLN A 310 18.53 9.19 29.85
N THR A 311 18.13 8.14 29.13
CA THR A 311 19.05 7.35 28.29
C THR A 311 19.56 8.16 27.10
N GLN A 312 18.69 8.97 26.49
CA GLN A 312 19.04 9.84 25.37
C GLN A 312 20.02 10.94 25.77
N SER A 313 19.86 11.56 26.96
CA SER A 313 20.81 12.54 27.49
C SER A 313 22.17 11.93 27.83
N PHE A 314 22.20 10.66 28.26
CA PHE A 314 23.42 9.99 28.71
C PHE A 314 24.28 9.47 27.54
N PHE A 315 23.68 8.88 26.50
CA PHE A 315 24.47 8.18 25.46
C PHE A 315 24.68 8.96 24.14
N TRP A 316 23.80 9.89 23.73
CA TRP A 316 23.77 10.34 22.31
C TRP A 316 23.85 11.86 22.05
N ALA A 317 23.49 12.73 22.99
CA ALA A 317 23.27 14.15 22.68
C ALA A 317 24.46 15.08 22.93
N GLY A 318 25.50 14.69 23.68
CA GLY A 318 26.59 15.61 24.07
C GLY A 318 27.96 15.23 23.48
N PRO A 319 28.58 14.12 23.92
CA PRO A 319 29.97 13.83 23.59
C PRO A 319 30.18 13.41 22.12
N LEU A 320 29.27 12.59 21.58
CA LEU A 320 29.40 11.97 20.26
C LEU A 320 29.18 12.98 19.12
N THR A 321 28.34 13.98 19.35
CA THR A 321 28.09 15.07 18.40
C THR A 321 29.21 16.10 18.40
N LEU A 322 29.82 16.36 19.57
CA LEU A 322 31.03 17.17 19.69
C LEU A 322 32.19 16.51 18.93
N THR A 323 32.40 15.21 19.09
CA THR A 323 33.46 14.48 18.38
C THR A 323 33.21 14.41 16.87
N LEU A 324 31.98 14.21 16.41
CA LEU A 324 31.64 14.22 14.97
C LEU A 324 31.79 15.61 14.34
N LEU A 325 31.43 16.69 15.05
CA LEU A 325 31.62 18.06 14.57
C LEU A 325 33.10 18.45 14.53
N LEU A 326 33.88 18.07 15.54
CA LEU A 326 35.34 18.28 15.55
C LEU A 326 36.03 17.48 14.44
N LEU A 327 35.65 16.21 14.24
CA LEU A 327 36.18 15.38 13.17
C LEU A 327 35.80 15.93 11.78
N GLY A 328 34.55 16.37 11.61
CA GLY A 328 34.07 17.01 10.39
C GLY A 328 34.82 18.31 10.11
N GLY A 329 35.00 19.17 11.12
CA GLY A 329 35.80 20.39 11.04
C GLY A 329 37.26 20.14 10.68
N PHE A 330 37.89 19.13 11.28
CA PHE A 330 39.27 18.72 10.99
C PHE A 330 39.44 18.22 9.55
N ILE A 331 38.47 17.46 9.03
CA ILE A 331 38.47 16.99 7.64
C ILE A 331 38.27 18.17 6.66
N VAL A 332 37.43 19.15 6.99
CA VAL A 332 37.26 20.39 6.20
C VAL A 332 38.60 21.12 6.11
N TRP A 333 39.22 21.36 7.27
CA TRP A 333 40.49 22.04 7.42
C TRP A 333 41.59 21.36 6.57
N SER A 334 41.81 20.06 6.81
CA SER A 334 42.85 19.27 6.14
C SER A 334 42.71 19.21 4.60
N ARG A 335 41.49 19.37 4.04
CA ARG A 335 41.26 19.30 2.59
C ARG A 335 41.31 20.64 1.88
N ILE A 336 41.05 21.74 2.59
CA ILE A 336 41.23 23.10 2.09
C ILE A 336 42.72 23.43 2.01
N GLU A 337 43.52 22.90 2.94
CA GLU A 337 44.98 23.08 3.01
C GLU A 337 45.81 22.07 2.18
N GLY A 338 45.17 21.19 1.40
CA GLY A 338 45.86 20.24 0.52
C GLY A 338 46.71 20.96 -0.56
N PRO A 339 47.81 20.34 -1.04
CA PRO A 339 48.85 21.02 -1.82
C PRO A 339 48.26 21.73 -3.05
N HIS A 340 48.56 23.02 -3.17
CA HIS A 340 48.17 23.89 -4.29
C HIS A 340 48.90 23.47 -5.58
N ASP A 341 48.30 22.59 -6.36
CA ASP A 341 48.65 22.49 -7.78
C ASP A 341 48.03 23.67 -8.53
N ASN A 342 48.88 24.56 -9.04
CA ASN A 342 48.57 25.88 -9.61
C ASN A 342 47.73 25.87 -10.91
N HIS A 343 47.22 24.72 -11.37
CA HIS A 343 46.43 24.62 -12.61
C HIS A 343 44.90 24.53 -12.43
N ASP A 344 44.37 24.56 -11.20
CA ASP A 344 42.98 24.16 -10.92
C ASP A 344 42.12 25.19 -10.15
N ALA A 345 42.46 26.49 -10.22
CA ALA A 345 41.81 27.55 -9.42
C ALA A 345 40.29 27.71 -9.65
N ARG A 346 39.76 27.37 -10.84
CA ARG A 346 38.33 27.54 -11.18
C ARG A 346 37.38 26.49 -10.57
N LEU A 347 37.89 25.40 -9.98
CA LEU A 347 37.08 24.32 -9.41
C LEU A 347 37.29 24.09 -7.90
N ALA A 348 38.13 24.89 -7.24
CA ALA A 348 38.44 24.75 -5.81
C ALA A 348 37.20 24.90 -4.91
N TRP A 349 36.35 25.90 -5.15
CA TRP A 349 35.12 26.12 -4.36
C TRP A 349 34.11 24.96 -4.49
N VAL A 350 34.03 24.33 -5.67
CA VAL A 350 33.12 23.20 -5.95
C VAL A 350 33.51 21.94 -5.14
N ARG A 351 34.79 21.81 -4.73
CA ARG A 351 35.26 20.69 -3.90
C ARG A 351 34.83 20.81 -2.43
N GLY A 352 34.55 22.02 -1.94
CA GLY A 352 34.09 22.27 -0.57
C GLY A 352 32.59 21.99 -0.33
N VAL A 353 31.76 22.10 -1.36
CA VAL A 353 30.29 21.97 -1.28
C VAL A 353 29.80 20.66 -0.63
N PRO A 354 30.33 19.46 -0.94
CA PRO A 354 29.86 18.24 -0.29
C PRO A 354 30.14 18.22 1.21
N ILE A 355 31.26 18.81 1.62
CA ILE A 355 31.73 18.79 3.00
C ILE A 355 30.90 19.78 3.84
N THR A 356 30.61 20.97 3.32
CA THR A 356 29.72 21.93 3.99
C THR A 356 28.33 21.34 4.19
N LEU A 357 27.80 20.61 3.21
CA LEU A 357 26.53 19.89 3.35
C LEU A 357 26.55 18.83 4.46
N PHE A 358 27.63 18.07 4.61
CA PHE A 358 27.76 17.10 5.72
C PHE A 358 27.90 17.79 7.08
N MET A 359 28.57 18.94 7.15
CA MET A 359 28.68 19.72 8.39
C MET A 359 27.33 20.29 8.83
N VAL A 360 26.57 20.88 7.90
CA VAL A 360 25.20 21.36 8.20
C VAL A 360 24.30 20.17 8.58
N ALA A 361 24.46 19.01 7.94
CA ALA A 361 23.74 17.80 8.35
C ALA A 361 24.11 17.36 9.77
N ALA A 362 25.37 17.44 10.20
CA ALA A 362 25.76 17.11 11.56
C ALA A 362 25.13 18.07 12.59
N ILE A 363 25.07 19.37 12.28
CA ILE A 363 24.40 20.38 13.13
C ILE A 363 22.90 20.10 13.23
N CYS A 364 22.21 19.86 12.10
CA CYS A 364 20.79 19.51 12.12
C CYS A 364 20.55 18.19 12.90
N ALA A 365 21.48 17.24 12.85
CA ALA A 365 21.35 15.95 13.53
C ALA A 365 21.48 16.12 15.04
N PHE A 366 22.39 17.00 15.48
CA PHE A 366 22.51 17.40 16.87
C PHE A 366 21.24 18.10 17.39
N ILE A 367 20.68 19.03 16.63
CA ILE A 367 19.43 19.70 17.01
C ILE A 367 18.28 18.67 17.09
N ALA A 368 18.19 17.77 16.11
CA ALA A 368 17.24 16.67 16.10
C ALA A 368 17.35 15.77 17.34
N THR A 369 18.55 15.34 17.72
CA THR A 369 18.75 14.46 18.88
C THR A 369 18.56 15.19 20.20
N ARG A 370 18.81 16.51 20.25
CA ARG A 370 18.63 17.31 21.47
C ARG A 370 17.17 17.60 21.78
N PHE A 371 16.38 17.93 20.76
CA PHE A 371 14.99 18.37 20.91
C PHE A 371 13.97 17.30 20.49
N TRP A 372 14.42 16.19 19.92
CA TRP A 372 13.57 15.09 19.43
C TRP A 372 12.51 15.54 18.42
N HIS A 373 12.90 16.40 17.47
CA HIS A 373 12.03 16.86 16.39
C HIS A 373 12.37 16.16 15.07
N ALA A 374 11.39 15.47 14.49
CA ALA A 374 11.54 14.70 13.26
C ALA A 374 11.88 15.57 12.05
N GLU A 375 11.42 16.82 12.02
CA GLU A 375 11.71 17.78 10.95
C GLU A 375 13.21 17.98 10.74
N PHE A 376 13.98 18.08 11.82
CA PHE A 376 15.44 18.18 11.73
C PHE A 376 16.09 16.89 11.22
N LEU A 377 15.54 15.70 11.52
CA LEU A 377 16.02 14.44 10.93
C LEU A 377 15.73 14.32 9.43
N TRP A 378 14.67 14.97 8.96
CA TRP A 378 14.42 15.10 7.52
C TRP A 378 15.45 16.00 6.84
N PHE A 379 15.76 17.15 7.44
CA PHE A 379 16.80 18.03 6.92
C PHE A 379 18.18 17.35 6.88
N THR A 380 18.55 16.59 7.93
CA THR A 380 19.82 15.86 7.96
C THR A 380 19.92 14.85 6.83
N PHE A 381 18.86 14.07 6.63
CA PHE A 381 18.80 13.05 5.59
C PHE A 381 18.94 13.66 4.19
N VAL A 382 18.20 14.75 3.91
CA VAL A 382 18.26 15.46 2.63
C VAL A 382 19.65 16.04 2.38
N LEU A 383 20.26 16.68 3.38
CA LEU A 383 21.60 17.25 3.29
C LEU A 383 22.68 16.18 3.06
N ILE A 384 22.57 15.03 3.73
CA ILE A 384 23.44 13.87 3.49
C ILE A 384 23.29 13.41 2.05
N LEU A 385 22.07 13.18 1.57
CA LEU A 385 21.82 12.72 0.20
C LEU A 385 22.36 13.72 -0.84
N LEU A 386 22.18 15.02 -0.62
CA LEU A 386 22.73 16.09 -1.45
C LEU A 386 24.27 16.11 -1.42
N GLY A 387 24.87 15.90 -0.24
CA GLY A 387 26.32 15.76 -0.05
C GLY A 387 26.89 14.56 -0.83
N ILE A 388 26.19 13.43 -0.83
CA ILE A 388 26.58 12.25 -1.61
C ILE A 388 26.42 12.48 -3.12
N VAL A 389 25.34 13.11 -3.57
CA VAL A 389 25.13 13.41 -4.99
C VAL A 389 26.20 14.38 -5.49
N SER A 390 26.44 15.46 -4.75
CA SER A 390 27.49 16.45 -5.08
C SER A 390 28.89 15.82 -5.07
N SER A 391 29.23 14.99 -4.08
CA SER A 391 30.51 14.25 -4.05
C SER A 391 30.68 13.31 -5.25
N ASN A 392 29.61 12.64 -5.69
CA ASN A 392 29.67 11.78 -6.86
C ASN A 392 29.80 12.57 -8.17
N LEU A 393 29.15 13.74 -8.27
CA LEU A 393 29.28 14.64 -9.42
C LEU A 393 30.70 15.21 -9.52
N THR A 394 31.29 15.64 -8.41
CA THR A 394 32.68 16.14 -8.38
C THR A 394 33.70 15.05 -8.66
N ARG A 395 33.53 13.83 -8.14
CA ARG A 395 34.39 12.69 -8.51
C ARG A 395 34.26 12.34 -9.99
N ARG A 396 33.07 12.45 -10.58
CA ARG A 396 32.86 12.19 -12.01
C ARG A 396 33.53 13.25 -12.89
N SER A 397 33.40 14.53 -12.56
CA SER A 397 34.08 15.60 -13.31
C SER A 397 35.60 15.48 -13.20
N ALA A 398 36.13 15.21 -11.99
CA ALA A 398 37.56 14.99 -11.77
C ALA A 398 38.09 13.77 -12.54
N ARG A 399 37.37 12.64 -12.55
CA ARG A 399 37.72 11.46 -13.36
C ARG A 399 37.67 11.72 -14.86
N GLN A 400 36.71 12.52 -15.33
CA GLN A 400 36.62 12.91 -16.75
C GLN A 400 37.79 13.78 -17.18
N LEU A 401 38.28 14.65 -16.29
CA LEU A 401 39.50 15.44 -16.50
C LEU A 401 40.76 14.55 -16.47
N ALA A 402 40.89 13.65 -15.50
CA ALA A 402 42.03 12.73 -15.40
C ALA A 402 42.11 11.74 -16.58
N LEU A 403 40.97 11.25 -17.08
CA LEU A 403 40.89 10.41 -18.28
C LEU A 403 41.23 11.16 -19.57
N ALA A 404 41.20 12.49 -19.57
CA ALA A 404 41.70 13.30 -20.67
C ALA A 404 43.23 13.48 -20.64
N GLN A 405 43.90 13.12 -19.53
CA GLN A 405 45.33 13.36 -19.31
C GLN A 405 46.19 12.09 -19.15
N ALA A 406 45.64 10.93 -18.78
CA ALA A 406 46.45 9.70 -18.70
C ALA A 406 45.65 8.41 -19.00
N SER A 407 46.22 7.59 -19.89
CA SER A 407 45.88 6.18 -20.05
C SER A 407 46.51 5.36 -18.93
N THR A 408 45.71 4.45 -18.36
CA THR A 408 46.03 3.42 -17.33
C THR A 408 46.04 3.91 -15.88
N THR A 409 45.04 3.49 -15.08
CA THR A 409 45.18 2.44 -14.04
C THR A 409 43.99 2.39 -13.07
N THR A 410 43.66 1.14 -12.75
CA THR A 410 42.98 0.52 -11.59
C THR A 410 41.78 1.17 -10.87
N GLU A 411 40.71 0.37 -10.83
CA GLU A 411 39.47 0.59 -10.08
C GLU A 411 39.71 0.55 -8.55
N GLY A 412 39.65 1.71 -7.91
CA GLY A 412 39.50 1.81 -6.46
C GLY A 412 38.11 1.31 -6.02
N THR A 413 38.11 0.18 -5.33
CA THR A 413 36.99 -0.44 -4.61
C THR A 413 36.44 0.51 -3.55
N GLY A 414 35.33 1.17 -3.88
CA GLY A 414 34.66 2.08 -2.94
C GLY A 414 33.73 1.34 -1.98
N LEU A 415 33.87 1.62 -0.68
CA LEU A 415 32.97 1.28 0.45
C LEU A 415 31.46 1.53 0.21
N TYR A 416 31.06 2.08 -0.93
CA TYR A 416 29.71 2.48 -1.28
C TYR A 416 29.17 1.53 -2.35
N ASN A 417 28.71 0.37 -1.92
CA ASN A 417 28.12 -0.62 -2.81
C ASN A 417 26.81 -0.06 -3.38
N ALA A 418 26.85 0.43 -4.62
CA ALA A 418 25.80 1.27 -5.20
C ALA A 418 24.42 0.59 -5.38
N ARG A 419 24.33 -0.70 -5.02
CA ARG A 419 23.11 -1.50 -4.99
C ARG A 419 22.34 -1.31 -3.67
N ALA A 420 23.01 -1.12 -2.54
CA ALA A 420 22.38 -1.00 -1.22
C ALA A 420 21.54 0.27 -1.07
N TRP A 421 21.91 1.35 -1.76
CA TRP A 421 21.23 2.64 -1.74
C TRP A 421 19.75 2.57 -2.14
N TYR A 422 19.39 1.70 -3.09
CA TYR A 422 18.01 1.54 -3.54
C TYR A 422 17.10 0.87 -2.49
N ILE A 423 17.69 0.31 -1.43
CA ILE A 423 16.96 -0.29 -0.30
C ILE A 423 17.05 0.64 0.92
N VAL A 424 18.25 1.13 1.23
CA VAL A 424 18.50 1.97 2.43
C VAL A 424 17.78 3.31 2.36
N VAL A 425 17.81 4.00 1.21
CA VAL A 425 17.14 5.32 1.05
C VAL A 425 15.63 5.22 1.29
N PRO A 426 14.86 4.35 0.59
CA PRO A 426 13.43 4.26 0.85
C PRO A 426 13.11 3.73 2.26
N LEU A 427 13.95 2.87 2.83
CA LEU A 427 13.78 2.39 4.21
C LEU A 427 13.92 3.54 5.22
N VAL A 428 14.96 4.37 5.10
CA VAL A 428 15.14 5.53 5.98
C VAL A 428 14.02 6.55 5.80
N MET A 429 13.62 6.84 4.55
CA MET A 429 12.47 7.69 4.25
C MET A 429 11.18 7.19 4.92
N PHE A 430 10.94 5.88 4.87
CA PHE A 430 9.78 5.25 5.50
C PHE A 430 9.82 5.38 7.04
N ILE A 431 10.98 5.10 7.66
CA ILE A 431 11.17 5.25 9.11
C ILE A 431 10.96 6.70 9.55
N LEU A 432 11.52 7.67 8.82
CA LEU A 432 11.36 9.10 9.11
C LEU A 432 9.91 9.56 8.95
N ALA A 433 9.17 9.02 7.98
CA ALA A 433 7.75 9.30 7.80
C ALA A 433 6.90 8.75 8.96
N LEU A 434 7.16 7.51 9.40
CA LEU A 434 6.48 6.92 10.56
C LEU A 434 6.78 7.71 11.84
N MET A 435 8.02 8.13 12.03
CA MET A 435 8.42 8.90 13.20
C MET A 435 7.77 10.30 13.21
N LEU A 436 7.70 10.96 12.05
CA LEU A 436 6.96 12.22 11.90
C LEU A 436 5.47 12.03 12.20
N ALA A 437 4.84 10.99 11.66
CA ALA A 437 3.45 10.67 11.94
C ALA A 437 3.19 10.41 13.43
N TYR A 438 4.11 9.71 14.11
CA TYR A 438 4.03 9.47 15.55
C TYR A 438 4.16 10.77 16.38
N GLN A 439 4.99 11.72 15.95
CA GLN A 439 5.14 13.01 16.61
C GLN A 439 3.92 13.92 16.37
N MET A 440 3.38 13.91 15.15
CA MET A 440 2.19 14.68 14.75
C MET A 440 0.87 13.93 15.06
N ARG A 441 0.88 12.88 15.89
CA ARG A 441 -0.31 12.03 16.09
C ARG A 441 -1.53 12.77 16.62
N SER A 442 -1.35 13.76 17.51
CA SER A 442 -2.47 14.52 18.06
C SER A 442 -3.14 15.38 16.99
N THR A 443 -2.36 15.97 16.08
CA THR A 443 -2.90 16.76 14.97
C THR A 443 -3.49 15.88 13.87
N LEU A 444 -2.86 14.73 13.57
CA LEU A 444 -3.36 13.75 12.59
C LEU A 444 -4.67 13.08 13.02
N THR A 445 -4.87 12.89 14.32
CA THR A 445 -6.11 12.31 14.89
C THR A 445 -7.14 13.38 15.29
N ASP A 446 -6.91 14.66 14.97
CA ASP A 446 -7.76 15.79 15.41
C ASP A 446 -8.10 15.74 16.91
N ASN A 447 -7.06 15.57 17.74
CA ASN A 447 -7.15 15.39 19.19
C ASN A 447 -8.07 14.23 19.63
N GLY A 448 -8.17 13.19 18.81
CA GLY A 448 -8.96 11.99 19.05
C GLY A 448 -10.36 11.99 18.43
N LEU A 449 -10.77 13.08 17.76
CA LEU A 449 -12.07 13.15 17.05
C LEU A 449 -11.99 12.60 15.62
N GLY A 450 -10.79 12.54 15.03
CA GLY A 450 -10.53 12.01 13.71
C GLY A 450 -10.29 10.49 13.71
N GLU A 451 -9.51 10.05 12.73
CA GLU A 451 -9.13 8.63 12.58
C GLU A 451 -8.20 8.18 13.71
N PRO A 452 -8.57 7.14 14.49
CA PRO A 452 -7.76 6.66 15.59
C PRO A 452 -6.51 5.92 15.09
N MET A 453 -5.39 6.01 15.83
CA MET A 453 -4.12 5.39 15.42
C MET A 453 -3.91 4.05 16.14
N PHE A 454 -4.68 3.05 15.74
CA PHE A 454 -4.47 1.66 16.15
C PHE A 454 -3.82 0.83 15.03
N LEU A 455 -3.01 -0.17 15.42
CA LEU A 455 -2.31 -1.03 14.45
C LEU A 455 -3.07 -2.31 14.13
N PHE A 456 -3.70 -2.95 15.11
CA PHE A 456 -4.28 -4.29 14.96
C PHE A 456 -5.70 -4.41 15.51
N GLU A 457 -6.34 -3.29 15.82
CA GLU A 457 -7.72 -3.28 16.34
C GLU A 457 -8.78 -3.38 15.25
N GLY A 458 -8.38 -3.21 13.98
CA GLY A 458 -9.31 -3.31 12.88
C GLY A 458 -10.21 -2.08 12.66
N ILE A 459 -9.90 -0.94 13.26
CA ILE A 459 -10.72 0.29 13.18
C ILE A 459 -9.95 1.50 12.62
N SER A 460 -8.76 1.27 12.04
CA SER A 460 -7.80 2.33 11.75
C SER A 460 -7.26 2.22 10.33
N ALA A 461 -7.42 3.30 9.57
CA ALA A 461 -6.91 3.41 8.21
C ALA A 461 -5.38 3.61 8.14
N TRP A 462 -4.72 4.03 9.23
CA TRP A 462 -3.31 4.46 9.22
C TRP A 462 -2.29 3.36 8.81
N PRO A 463 -2.40 2.10 9.26
CA PRO A 463 -1.53 1.02 8.80
C PRO A 463 -1.63 0.81 7.28
N THR A 464 -2.83 0.90 6.72
CA THR A 464 -3.05 0.81 5.27
C THR A 464 -2.34 1.95 4.54
N VAL A 465 -2.43 3.18 5.05
CA VAL A 465 -1.71 4.33 4.47
C VAL A 465 -0.19 4.12 4.53
N ALA A 466 0.34 3.59 5.64
CA ALA A 466 1.76 3.29 5.78
C ALA A 466 2.23 2.23 4.76
N LEU A 467 1.50 1.14 4.59
CA LEU A 467 1.83 0.11 3.58
C LEU A 467 1.79 0.67 2.15
N ARG A 468 0.84 1.55 1.86
CA ARG A 468 0.74 2.23 0.56
C ARG A 468 1.90 3.20 0.32
N LEU A 469 2.34 3.93 1.34
CA LEU A 469 3.54 4.77 1.26
C LEU A 469 4.79 3.91 0.98
N LEU A 470 4.92 2.78 1.68
CA LEU A 470 6.01 1.82 1.45
C LEU A 470 6.00 1.30 0.00
N ALA A 471 4.82 0.96 -0.54
CA ALA A 471 4.65 0.54 -1.93
C ALA A 471 5.12 1.62 -2.94
N VAL A 472 4.79 2.90 -2.69
CA VAL A 472 5.27 4.03 -3.53
C VAL A 472 6.79 4.14 -3.48
N LEU A 473 7.37 4.11 -2.28
CA LEU A 473 8.83 4.24 -2.09
C LEU A 473 9.60 3.11 -2.77
N ILE A 474 9.14 1.86 -2.63
CA ILE A 474 9.71 0.69 -3.32
C ILE A 474 9.55 0.80 -4.84
N SER A 475 8.42 1.31 -5.32
CA SER A 475 8.19 1.45 -6.77
C SER A 475 9.13 2.47 -7.40
N LEU A 476 9.30 3.64 -6.77
CA LEU A 476 10.23 4.67 -7.24
C LEU A 476 11.68 4.18 -7.20
N SER A 477 12.07 3.47 -6.12
CA SER A 477 13.42 2.92 -6.02
C SER A 477 13.67 1.81 -7.05
N ALA A 478 12.67 0.97 -7.33
CA ALA A 478 12.73 -0.07 -8.34
C ALA A 478 12.83 0.48 -9.77
N LEU A 479 12.10 1.56 -10.09
CA LEU A 479 12.24 2.26 -11.38
C LEU A 479 13.66 2.80 -11.57
N ALA A 480 14.21 3.47 -10.54
CA ALA A 480 15.56 4.02 -10.59
C ALA A 480 16.64 2.92 -10.66
N TRP A 481 16.47 1.84 -9.89
CA TRP A 481 17.33 0.67 -9.91
C TRP A 481 17.30 -0.01 -11.28
N GLY A 482 16.10 -0.26 -11.82
CA GLY A 482 15.92 -0.93 -13.09
C GLY A 482 16.48 -0.14 -14.26
N TRP A 483 16.27 1.18 -14.28
CA TRP A 483 16.90 2.06 -15.26
C TRP A 483 18.43 1.97 -15.21
N ARG A 484 19.04 2.07 -14.03
CA ARG A 484 20.49 1.98 -13.87
C ARG A 484 21.03 0.61 -14.28
N LYS A 485 20.36 -0.47 -13.87
CA LYS A 485 20.76 -1.85 -14.20
C LYS A 485 20.78 -2.09 -15.70
N LEU A 486 19.74 -1.64 -16.41
CA LEU A 486 19.69 -1.77 -17.87
C LEU A 486 20.75 -0.93 -18.58
N ARG A 487 21.09 0.24 -18.05
CA ARG A 487 22.17 1.10 -18.57
C ARG A 487 23.55 0.46 -18.37
N ILE A 488 23.82 -0.12 -17.20
CA ILE A 488 25.09 -0.81 -16.92
C ILE A 488 25.23 -2.05 -17.79
N ASN A 489 24.21 -2.92 -17.82
CA ASN A 489 24.22 -4.12 -18.66
C ASN A 489 24.40 -3.78 -20.14
N ARG A 490 23.78 -2.70 -20.61
CA ARG A 490 24.01 -2.18 -21.95
C ARG A 490 25.48 -1.80 -22.19
N ALA A 491 26.10 -1.06 -21.27
CA ALA A 491 27.50 -0.66 -21.40
C ALA A 491 28.46 -1.88 -21.35
N GLU A 492 28.16 -2.88 -20.53
CA GLU A 492 28.90 -4.16 -20.48
C GLU A 492 28.79 -4.93 -21.80
N ILE A 493 27.60 -4.97 -22.42
CA ILE A 493 27.40 -5.59 -23.74
C ILE A 493 28.14 -4.79 -24.82
N GLU A 494 28.02 -3.47 -24.84
CA GLU A 494 28.70 -2.62 -25.83
C GLU A 494 30.24 -2.75 -25.77
N ALA A 495 30.79 -2.99 -24.57
CA ALA A 495 32.21 -3.25 -24.37
C ALA A 495 32.60 -4.67 -24.79
N MET A 496 31.86 -5.69 -24.37
CA MET A 496 32.17 -7.10 -24.65
C MET A 496 32.12 -7.43 -26.15
N TYR A 497 31.15 -6.87 -26.87
CA TYR A 497 30.94 -7.16 -28.30
C TYR A 497 31.55 -6.09 -29.24
N HIS A 498 32.43 -5.21 -28.72
CA HIS A 498 33.10 -4.13 -29.47
C HIS A 498 32.15 -3.17 -30.23
N LEU A 499 30.93 -2.97 -29.72
CA LEU A 499 29.93 -2.10 -30.36
C LEU A 499 30.12 -0.61 -30.01
N ARG A 500 30.92 -0.29 -28.98
CA ARG A 500 31.08 1.06 -28.41
C ARG A 500 31.40 2.16 -29.43
N LEU A 501 32.29 1.87 -30.39
CA LEU A 501 32.69 2.83 -31.44
C LEU A 501 31.53 3.16 -32.39
N HIS A 502 30.73 2.16 -32.74
CA HIS A 502 29.55 2.32 -33.60
C HIS A 502 28.42 3.04 -32.86
N MET A 503 28.26 2.75 -31.56
CA MET A 503 27.21 3.33 -30.73
C MET A 503 27.42 4.82 -30.44
N ARG A 504 28.66 5.34 -30.53
CA ARG A 504 28.97 6.78 -30.35
C ARG A 504 28.26 7.67 -31.37
N LYS A 505 27.89 7.15 -32.55
CA LYS A 505 27.13 7.87 -33.58
C LYS A 505 25.65 8.09 -33.21
N TYR A 506 25.11 7.33 -32.26
CA TYR A 506 23.70 7.40 -31.89
C TYR A 506 23.52 8.25 -30.62
N GLU A 507 22.74 9.32 -30.73
CA GLU A 507 22.25 10.08 -29.59
C GLU A 507 21.08 9.30 -28.98
N MET A 508 21.24 8.91 -27.71
CA MET A 508 20.34 7.98 -27.01
C MET A 508 19.27 8.69 -26.19
N THR A 509 19.40 9.99 -25.96
CA THR A 509 18.40 10.76 -25.21
C THR A 509 17.30 11.22 -26.17
N LEU A 510 16.03 11.17 -25.73
CA LEU A 510 14.90 11.73 -26.51
C LEU A 510 15.22 13.14 -27.00
N TRP A 511 15.70 13.99 -26.08
CA TRP A 511 16.10 15.36 -26.40
C TRP A 511 17.26 15.45 -27.40
N GLY A 512 18.22 14.53 -27.36
CA GLY A 512 19.31 14.47 -28.34
C GLY A 512 18.79 14.10 -29.72
N GLN A 513 17.84 13.17 -29.78
CA GLN A 513 17.22 12.75 -31.04
C GLN A 513 16.30 13.80 -31.64
N VAL A 514 15.47 14.46 -30.83
CA VAL A 514 14.68 15.62 -31.25
C VAL A 514 15.62 16.74 -31.73
N ARG A 515 16.69 17.04 -30.98
CA ARG A 515 17.69 18.04 -31.39
C ARG A 515 18.41 17.65 -32.68
N ARG A 516 18.65 16.35 -32.93
CA ARG A 516 19.25 15.85 -34.17
C ARG A 516 18.28 15.99 -35.34
N LEU A 517 16.99 15.69 -35.14
CA LEU A 517 15.94 15.88 -36.14
C LEU A 517 15.81 17.37 -36.51
N ILE A 518 15.84 18.26 -35.51
CA ILE A 518 15.82 19.72 -35.72
C ILE A 518 17.09 20.19 -36.45
N ARG A 519 18.28 19.72 -36.06
CA ARG A 519 19.55 20.10 -36.70
C ARG A 519 19.67 19.61 -38.15
N ARG A 520 19.28 18.36 -38.43
CA ARG A 520 19.29 17.82 -39.81
C ARG A 520 18.13 18.35 -40.66
N GLY A 521 17.02 18.69 -40.01
CA GLY A 521 15.80 19.15 -40.66
C GLY A 521 15.80 20.62 -41.07
N LYS A 522 16.86 21.38 -40.75
CA LYS A 522 16.94 22.82 -41.07
C LYS A 522 16.83 23.10 -42.58
N ASP A 523 17.28 22.17 -43.41
CA ASP A 523 17.28 22.27 -44.88
C ASP A 523 16.26 21.32 -45.54
N TRP A 524 15.34 20.72 -44.78
CA TRP A 524 14.38 19.74 -45.30
C TRP A 524 13.03 20.36 -45.65
N LYS A 525 12.44 19.94 -46.78
CA LYS A 525 11.02 20.21 -47.09
C LYS A 525 10.12 19.66 -45.97
N TRP A 526 9.06 20.39 -45.61
CA TRP A 526 8.11 20.02 -44.54
C TRP A 526 7.60 18.57 -44.63
N ARG A 527 7.31 18.09 -45.85
CA ARG A 527 6.87 16.71 -46.11
C ARG A 527 7.90 15.66 -45.71
N ARG A 528 9.19 15.92 -45.97
CA ARG A 528 10.29 15.02 -45.57
C ARG A 528 10.50 15.05 -44.07
N TRP A 529 10.39 16.23 -43.47
CA TRP A 529 10.47 16.40 -42.01
C TRP A 529 9.34 15.66 -41.29
N SER A 530 8.10 15.79 -41.77
CA SER A 530 6.93 15.09 -41.22
C SER A 530 7.04 13.57 -41.36
N ASN A 531 7.52 13.05 -42.51
CA ASN A 531 7.74 11.61 -42.69
C ASN A 531 8.81 11.05 -41.75
N GLU A 532 9.92 11.78 -41.56
CA GLU A 532 11.00 11.37 -40.66
C GLU A 532 10.59 11.46 -39.19
N LEU A 533 9.81 12.49 -38.83
CA LEU A 533 9.20 12.60 -37.51
C LEU A 533 8.18 11.48 -37.28
N GLY A 534 7.38 11.14 -38.29
CA GLY A 534 6.43 10.03 -38.27
C GLY A 534 7.12 8.67 -38.08
N HIS A 535 8.19 8.40 -38.82
CA HIS A 535 9.02 7.21 -38.63
C HIS A 535 9.64 7.16 -37.22
N TYR A 536 10.13 8.30 -36.73
CA TYR A 536 10.68 8.42 -35.39
C TYR A 536 9.63 8.15 -34.29
N LEU A 537 8.43 8.73 -34.40
CA LEU A 537 7.31 8.49 -33.51
C LEU A 537 6.85 7.03 -33.56
N MET A 538 6.74 6.44 -34.75
CA MET A 538 6.39 5.03 -34.93
C MET A 538 7.41 4.11 -34.26
N LEU A 539 8.70 4.41 -34.39
CA LEU A 539 9.77 3.67 -33.72
C LEU A 539 9.63 3.71 -32.19
N ILE A 540 9.24 4.88 -31.65
CA ILE A 540 9.13 5.10 -30.21
C ILE A 540 7.86 4.50 -29.64
N PHE A 541 6.70 4.72 -30.25
CA PHE A 541 5.40 4.29 -29.71
C PHE A 541 5.05 2.86 -30.07
N PHE A 542 5.40 2.42 -31.29
CA PHE A 542 5.06 1.10 -31.82
C PHE A 542 6.29 0.30 -32.22
N PRO A 543 7.23 0.06 -31.27
CA PRO A 543 8.42 -0.69 -31.60
C PRO A 543 8.10 -2.13 -32.00
N LEU A 544 6.95 -2.70 -31.61
CA LEU A 544 6.58 -4.07 -32.03
C LEU A 544 6.16 -4.17 -33.51
N LEU A 545 5.74 -3.07 -34.13
CA LEU A 545 5.28 -3.05 -35.54
C LEU A 545 6.39 -2.63 -36.52
N SER A 546 7.46 -1.98 -36.05
CA SER A 546 8.53 -1.53 -36.94
C SER A 546 9.49 -2.68 -37.28
N ALA A 547 9.46 -3.16 -38.52
CA ALA A 547 10.59 -3.84 -39.13
C ALA A 547 11.22 -2.85 -40.10
N SER A 548 12.39 -2.29 -39.76
CA SER A 548 13.05 -1.36 -40.68
C SER A 548 13.80 -2.16 -41.75
N GLU A 549 13.46 -1.94 -43.02
CA GLU A 549 14.21 -2.52 -44.16
C GLU A 549 15.68 -2.03 -44.19
N GLU A 550 16.02 -1.02 -43.38
CA GLU A 550 17.33 -0.40 -43.30
C GLU A 550 18.43 -1.23 -42.64
N TRP A 551 18.08 -2.33 -41.95
CA TRP A 551 19.06 -3.21 -41.30
C TRP A 551 20.07 -3.83 -42.30
N SER A 552 19.64 -3.98 -43.56
CA SER A 552 20.41 -4.61 -44.65
C SER A 552 21.08 -3.62 -45.62
N LYS A 553 20.78 -2.31 -45.55
CA LYS A 553 21.19 -1.31 -46.57
C LYS A 553 22.70 -1.14 -46.77
N SER A 554 23.55 -1.68 -45.88
CA SER A 554 25.01 -1.67 -46.07
C SER A 554 25.55 -2.89 -46.83
N CYS A 555 24.69 -3.84 -47.18
CA CYS A 555 25.07 -5.20 -47.60
C CYS A 555 24.99 -5.45 -49.12
N ALA A 556 25.02 -4.45 -50.00
CA ALA A 556 25.06 -4.66 -51.46
C ALA A 556 26.17 -3.82 -52.15
N PRO A 557 26.89 -4.35 -53.16
CA PRO A 557 26.63 -5.55 -53.96
C PRO A 557 27.67 -6.66 -53.70
N ALA A 558 27.41 -7.53 -52.73
CA ALA A 558 28.00 -8.86 -52.72
C ALA A 558 26.91 -9.79 -52.18
N GLN A 559 26.07 -10.27 -53.08
CA GLN A 559 25.18 -11.40 -52.84
C GLN A 559 26.05 -12.64 -52.57
N ALA A 560 26.60 -12.72 -51.35
CA ALA A 560 26.80 -14.01 -50.73
C ALA A 560 25.52 -14.25 -49.95
N ALA A 561 24.55 -14.93 -50.57
CA ALA A 561 23.58 -15.65 -49.75
C ALA A 561 24.40 -16.45 -48.73
N CYS A 562 24.18 -16.24 -47.44
CA CYS A 562 24.55 -17.27 -46.49
C CYS A 562 23.94 -18.57 -47.02
N THR A 563 24.67 -19.68 -46.88
CA THR A 563 24.23 -21.04 -47.21
C THR A 563 22.80 -21.35 -46.73
N ASP A 564 22.32 -20.61 -45.72
CA ASP A 564 21.05 -20.78 -45.01
C ASP A 564 19.86 -19.93 -45.52
N GLY A 565 20.02 -19.08 -46.55
CA GLY A 565 18.90 -18.32 -47.16
C GLY A 565 18.29 -17.17 -46.34
N ARG A 566 18.85 -16.80 -45.18
CA ARG A 566 18.34 -15.70 -44.33
C ARG A 566 18.78 -14.32 -44.78
N LYS A 567 17.96 -13.31 -44.52
CA LYS A 567 18.32 -11.90 -44.67
C LYS A 567 19.42 -11.52 -43.65
N MET A 568 20.47 -10.86 -44.13
CA MET A 568 21.58 -10.39 -43.31
C MET A 568 21.23 -9.09 -42.58
N ILE A 569 21.65 -8.98 -41.31
CA ILE A 569 21.52 -7.75 -40.51
C ILE A 569 22.88 -7.33 -39.95
N VAL A 570 23.16 -6.02 -39.98
CA VAL A 570 24.34 -5.46 -39.31
C VAL A 570 24.02 -5.25 -37.83
N ILE A 571 24.62 -6.07 -36.94
CA ILE A 571 24.28 -6.10 -35.51
C ILE A 571 24.42 -4.74 -34.84
N ALA A 572 25.39 -3.91 -35.26
CA ALA A 572 25.62 -2.58 -34.70
C ALA A 572 24.46 -1.60 -34.95
N ARG A 573 23.79 -1.69 -36.10
CA ARG A 573 22.60 -0.86 -36.41
C ARG A 573 21.37 -1.37 -35.67
N PHE A 574 21.16 -2.69 -35.70
CA PHE A 574 20.07 -3.35 -35.00
C PHE A 574 20.11 -3.10 -33.48
N TRP A 575 21.29 -3.26 -32.86
CA TRP A 575 21.52 -2.93 -31.45
C TRP A 575 21.33 -1.43 -31.16
N GLY A 576 21.74 -0.55 -32.08
CA GLY A 576 21.50 0.88 -32.01
C GLY A 576 20.01 1.22 -31.91
N GLU A 577 19.19 0.66 -32.79
CA GLU A 577 17.74 0.83 -32.78
C GLU A 577 17.09 0.31 -31.49
N HIS A 578 17.48 -0.90 -31.06
CA HIS A 578 17.01 -1.46 -29.79
C HIS A 578 17.36 -0.54 -28.60
N CYS A 579 18.55 0.06 -28.60
CA CYS A 579 19.01 0.97 -27.57
C CYS A 579 18.28 2.32 -27.57
N VAL A 580 17.87 2.80 -28.73
CA VAL A 580 17.05 4.01 -28.89
C VAL A 580 15.65 3.79 -28.33
N CYS A 581 15.01 2.67 -28.70
CA CYS A 581 13.70 2.27 -28.19
C CYS A 581 13.74 2.05 -26.66
N GLY A 582 14.85 1.47 -26.17
CA GLY A 582 15.11 1.25 -24.75
C GLY A 582 15.65 2.46 -23.99
N SER A 583 15.65 3.66 -24.59
CA SER A 583 16.05 4.89 -23.89
C SER A 583 15.06 5.22 -22.77
N PHE A 584 15.55 5.89 -21.71
CA PHE A 584 14.72 6.21 -20.55
C PHE A 584 13.47 7.00 -20.93
N GLY A 585 13.64 8.03 -21.76
CA GLY A 585 12.54 8.87 -22.19
C GLY A 585 11.53 8.13 -23.07
N ALA A 586 12.00 7.39 -24.09
CA ALA A 586 11.11 6.65 -24.99
C ALA A 586 10.32 5.57 -24.25
N ARG A 587 10.96 4.89 -23.29
CA ARG A 587 10.26 3.98 -22.40
C ARG A 587 9.27 4.70 -21.51
N MET A 588 9.69 5.76 -20.80
CA MET A 588 8.81 6.50 -19.89
C MET A 588 7.55 7.00 -20.61
N LEU A 589 7.68 7.51 -21.82
CA LEU A 589 6.56 7.97 -22.64
C LEU A 589 5.57 6.84 -22.95
N ARG A 590 6.06 5.68 -23.41
CA ARG A 590 5.22 4.50 -23.66
C ARG A 590 4.57 3.98 -22.39
N THR A 591 5.30 3.94 -21.28
CA THR A 591 4.77 3.44 -20.01
C THR A 591 3.70 4.36 -19.45
N LEU A 592 3.86 5.68 -19.58
CA LEU A 592 2.85 6.66 -19.18
C LEU A 592 1.62 6.56 -20.07
N LEU A 593 1.79 6.40 -21.39
CA LEU A 593 0.66 6.20 -22.31
C LEU A 593 -0.10 4.91 -21.99
N ALA A 594 0.60 3.79 -21.78
CA ALA A 594 -0.01 2.51 -21.40
C ALA A 594 -0.71 2.59 -20.03
N THR A 595 -0.11 3.30 -19.08
CA THR A 595 -0.73 3.57 -17.76
C THR A 595 -1.99 4.39 -17.92
N TRP A 596 -1.98 5.44 -18.74
CA TRP A 596 -3.15 6.26 -19.01
C TRP A 596 -4.29 5.44 -19.64
N LEU A 597 -3.99 4.67 -20.68
CA LEU A 597 -4.98 3.77 -21.30
C LEU A 597 -5.55 2.76 -20.30
N TYR A 598 -4.69 2.21 -19.44
CA TYR A 598 -5.12 1.29 -18.39
C TYR A 598 -6.02 1.96 -17.35
N VAL A 599 -5.69 3.17 -16.92
CA VAL A 599 -6.51 3.94 -15.97
C VAL A 599 -7.86 4.29 -16.58
N VAL A 600 -7.89 4.67 -17.86
CA VAL A 600 -9.14 4.93 -18.59
C VAL A 600 -9.97 3.65 -18.74
N ALA A 601 -9.35 2.51 -19.05
CA ALA A 601 -10.08 1.25 -19.16
C ALA A 601 -10.62 0.76 -17.80
N THR A 602 -9.83 0.92 -16.73
CA THR A 602 -10.23 0.52 -15.38
C THR A 602 -11.19 1.50 -14.73
N SER A 603 -11.20 2.79 -15.11
CA SER A 603 -12.17 3.75 -14.60
C SER A 603 -13.61 3.37 -14.97
N VAL A 604 -13.82 2.75 -16.13
CA VAL A 604 -15.13 2.19 -16.52
C VAL A 604 -15.63 1.15 -15.51
N LEU A 605 -14.73 0.33 -14.94
CA LEU A 605 -15.09 -0.63 -13.90
C LEU A 605 -15.58 0.06 -12.62
N PHE A 606 -14.99 1.22 -12.28
CA PHE A 606 -15.42 2.02 -11.12
C PHE A 606 -16.70 2.84 -11.39
N VAL A 607 -17.09 3.03 -12.64
CA VAL A 607 -18.41 3.57 -13.00
C VAL A 607 -19.49 2.48 -12.86
N ILE A 608 -19.19 1.25 -13.28
CA ILE A 608 -20.12 0.10 -13.16
C ILE A 608 -20.28 -0.32 -11.69
N TRP A 609 -19.18 -0.40 -10.95
CA TRP A 609 -19.14 -0.69 -9.52
C TRP A 609 -18.60 0.51 -8.76
N PRO A 610 -19.46 1.51 -8.45
CA PRO A 610 -19.05 2.67 -7.68
C PRO A 610 -18.56 2.26 -6.29
N MET A 611 -17.49 2.91 -5.84
CA MET A 611 -16.98 2.73 -4.49
C MET A 611 -17.86 3.53 -3.52
N GLU A 612 -18.78 2.85 -2.84
CA GLU A 612 -19.68 3.45 -1.85
C GLU A 612 -18.91 3.82 -0.58
N GLY A 613 -18.43 5.08 -0.50
CA GLY A 613 -17.76 5.62 0.69
C GLY A 613 -16.42 4.97 1.02
N MET A 614 -15.57 5.70 1.75
CA MET A 614 -14.42 5.11 2.43
C MET A 614 -14.76 5.02 3.92
N PRO A 615 -14.42 3.92 4.63
CA PRO A 615 -14.74 3.74 6.05
C PRO A 615 -13.81 4.58 6.93
N VAL A 616 -13.70 5.88 6.61
CA VAL A 616 -12.72 6.77 7.20
C VAL A 616 -13.41 8.03 7.69
N ARG A 617 -13.08 8.42 8.92
CA ARG A 617 -13.56 9.60 9.63
C ARG A 617 -13.00 10.86 9.00
N GLY A 618 -13.89 11.83 8.84
CA GLY A 618 -13.57 13.14 8.29
C GLY A 618 -13.62 13.16 6.76
N GLN A 619 -14.08 14.29 6.24
CA GLN A 619 -14.09 14.56 4.80
C GLN A 619 -12.76 15.23 4.42
N SER A 620 -11.77 14.41 4.07
CA SER A 620 -10.48 14.92 3.58
C SER A 620 -10.13 14.30 2.24
N THR A 621 -9.77 15.16 1.28
CA THR A 621 -9.28 14.77 -0.06
C THR A 621 -8.03 13.88 0.02
N TRP A 622 -7.28 13.96 1.13
CA TRP A 622 -6.09 13.14 1.38
C TRP A 622 -6.39 11.64 1.35
N TRP A 623 -7.58 11.20 1.77
CA TRP A 623 -7.95 9.79 1.76
C TRP A 623 -8.05 9.22 0.35
N MET A 624 -8.57 10.01 -0.59
CA MET A 624 -8.62 9.64 -2.01
C MET A 624 -7.22 9.61 -2.60
N LEU A 625 -6.39 10.61 -2.29
CA LEU A 625 -5.02 10.70 -2.79
C LEU A 625 -4.14 9.53 -2.32
N SER A 626 -4.36 9.07 -1.08
CA SER A 626 -3.72 7.89 -0.49
C SER A 626 -4.03 6.59 -1.26
N TRP A 627 -5.08 6.55 -2.07
CA TRP A 627 -5.36 5.43 -2.97
C TRP A 627 -4.85 5.67 -4.40
N LEU A 628 -5.04 6.89 -4.93
CA LEU A 628 -4.70 7.22 -6.31
C LEU A 628 -3.19 7.23 -6.59
N ILE A 629 -2.37 7.83 -5.71
CA ILE A 629 -0.92 7.92 -5.95
C ILE A 629 -0.27 6.53 -5.99
N PRO A 630 -0.47 5.63 -5.01
CA PRO A 630 0.14 4.30 -5.03
C PRO A 630 -0.27 3.46 -6.24
N THR A 631 -1.54 3.52 -6.65
CA THR A 631 -2.03 2.77 -7.82
C THR A 631 -1.40 3.27 -9.12
N LEU A 632 -1.33 4.59 -9.31
CA LEU A 632 -0.66 5.18 -10.49
C LEU A 632 0.83 4.84 -10.54
N VAL A 633 1.56 5.04 -9.45
CA VAL A 633 3.01 4.77 -9.39
C VAL A 633 3.30 3.28 -9.59
N PHE A 634 2.49 2.41 -9.00
CA PHE A 634 2.57 0.96 -9.20
C PHE A 634 2.33 0.58 -10.67
N GLN A 635 1.32 1.16 -11.32
CA GLN A 635 1.01 0.84 -12.72
C GLN A 635 2.11 1.32 -13.67
N VAL A 636 2.74 2.47 -13.40
CA VAL A 636 3.93 2.93 -14.13
C VAL A 636 5.07 1.92 -13.99
N LEU A 637 5.31 1.38 -12.79
CA LEU A 637 6.31 0.33 -12.57
C LEU A 637 5.97 -0.94 -13.34
N VAL A 638 4.73 -1.40 -13.32
CA VAL A 638 4.28 -2.59 -14.06
C VAL A 638 4.57 -2.42 -15.54
N PHE A 639 4.06 -1.35 -16.16
CA PHE A 639 4.26 -1.14 -17.58
C PHE A 639 5.72 -0.90 -17.94
N TRP A 640 6.52 -0.32 -17.04
CA TRP A 640 7.97 -0.20 -17.23
C TRP A 640 8.66 -1.54 -17.39
N VAL A 641 8.26 -2.54 -16.59
CA VAL A 641 8.80 -3.90 -16.69
C VAL A 641 8.26 -4.62 -17.92
N VAL A 642 6.95 -4.54 -18.17
CA VAL A 642 6.29 -5.13 -19.35
C VAL A 642 6.94 -4.62 -20.64
N ASP A 643 7.19 -3.31 -20.71
CA ASP A 643 7.86 -2.67 -21.84
C ASP A 643 9.27 -3.25 -22.07
N ALA A 644 10.04 -3.43 -21.01
CA ALA A 644 11.38 -4.00 -21.08
C ALA A 644 11.34 -5.46 -21.59
N ASN A 645 10.36 -6.25 -21.16
CA ASN A 645 10.16 -7.63 -21.60
C ASN A 645 9.74 -7.69 -23.07
N LEU A 646 8.79 -6.86 -23.51
CA LEU A 646 8.30 -6.85 -24.89
C LEU A 646 9.38 -6.38 -25.88
N LEU A 647 10.12 -5.31 -25.55
CA LEU A 647 11.24 -4.86 -26.36
C LEU A 647 12.33 -5.93 -26.52
N LEU A 648 12.58 -6.69 -25.45
CA LEU A 648 13.55 -7.77 -25.48
C LEU A 648 13.02 -8.98 -26.27
N THR A 649 11.73 -9.28 -26.15
CA THR A 649 11.07 -10.33 -26.95
C THR A 649 11.18 -10.05 -28.45
N ARG A 650 10.95 -8.79 -28.87
CA ARG A 650 11.20 -8.34 -30.25
C ARG A 650 12.66 -8.55 -30.66
N PHE A 651 13.59 -8.13 -29.80
CA PHE A 651 15.02 -8.25 -30.06
C PHE A 651 15.44 -9.70 -30.31
N ILE A 652 14.98 -10.63 -29.46
CA ILE A 652 15.28 -12.06 -29.57
C ILE A 652 14.70 -12.64 -30.87
N ARG A 653 13.44 -12.32 -31.19
CA ARG A 653 12.79 -12.84 -32.39
C ARG A 653 13.48 -12.42 -33.68
N HIS A 654 13.81 -11.14 -33.81
CA HIS A 654 14.50 -10.66 -35.01
C HIS A 654 15.94 -11.15 -35.10
N LEU A 655 16.65 -11.28 -33.96
CA LEU A 655 17.99 -11.84 -33.94
C LEU A 655 17.99 -13.32 -34.33
N SER A 656 16.96 -14.09 -33.95
CA SER A 656 16.89 -15.50 -34.33
C SER A 656 16.45 -15.72 -35.79
N GLU A 657 15.62 -14.83 -36.34
CA GLU A 657 15.13 -14.92 -37.73
C GLU A 657 16.15 -14.45 -38.79
N HIS A 658 17.12 -13.60 -38.42
CA HIS A 658 18.10 -13.01 -39.35
C HIS A 658 19.54 -13.46 -39.05
N HIS A 659 20.44 -13.37 -40.03
CA HIS A 659 21.85 -13.66 -39.81
C HIS A 659 22.61 -12.39 -39.39
N ALA A 660 23.22 -12.39 -38.19
CA ALA A 660 23.88 -11.23 -37.62
C ALA A 660 25.36 -11.10 -38.05
N ILE A 661 25.70 -9.99 -38.71
CA ILE A 661 27.08 -9.67 -39.08
C ILE A 661 27.75 -8.92 -37.94
N TRP A 662 28.74 -9.57 -37.32
CA TRP A 662 29.51 -9.03 -36.19
C TRP A 662 30.68 -8.10 -36.62
N PRO A 663 31.13 -7.17 -35.76
CA PRO A 663 32.24 -6.27 -36.08
C PRO A 663 33.57 -7.03 -36.29
N GLY A 664 34.42 -6.52 -37.19
CA GLY A 664 35.71 -7.15 -37.52
C GLY A 664 36.66 -7.30 -36.33
N SER A 665 36.60 -6.42 -35.33
CA SER A 665 37.41 -6.54 -34.11
C SER A 665 37.04 -7.76 -33.26
N LEU A 666 35.74 -8.10 -33.19
CA LEU A 666 35.26 -9.30 -32.50
C LEU A 666 35.63 -10.56 -33.30
N GLN A 667 35.49 -10.52 -34.63
CA GLN A 667 35.90 -11.59 -35.53
C GLN A 667 37.41 -11.92 -35.41
N MET A 668 38.26 -10.90 -35.23
CA MET A 668 39.70 -11.09 -34.98
C MET A 668 39.98 -11.76 -33.62
N GLN A 669 39.18 -11.48 -32.58
CA GLN A 669 39.29 -12.22 -31.31
C GLN A 669 38.87 -13.68 -31.48
N HIS A 670 37.77 -13.94 -32.20
CA HIS A 670 37.34 -15.31 -32.50
C HIS A 670 38.38 -16.07 -33.33
N LYS A 671 39.10 -15.41 -34.25
CA LYS A 671 40.23 -16.01 -34.97
C LYS A 671 41.31 -16.52 -34.02
N LYS A 672 41.65 -15.76 -32.97
CA LYS A 672 42.63 -16.17 -31.97
C LYS A 672 42.16 -17.36 -31.14
N THR A 673 40.87 -17.44 -30.81
CA THR A 673 40.32 -18.49 -29.94
C THR A 673 39.99 -19.78 -30.70
N PHE A 674 39.35 -19.66 -31.86
CA PHE A 674 38.82 -20.79 -32.62
C PHE A 674 39.70 -21.16 -33.82
N GLY A 675 40.56 -20.25 -34.30
CA GLY A 675 41.39 -20.43 -35.50
C GLY A 675 40.72 -19.93 -36.78
N MET A 676 39.45 -19.49 -36.73
CA MET A 676 38.65 -19.08 -37.88
C MET A 676 38.06 -17.68 -37.72
N LEU A 677 37.98 -16.95 -38.84
CA LEU A 677 37.56 -15.54 -38.89
C LEU A 677 36.04 -15.36 -38.95
N LYS A 678 35.34 -16.20 -39.73
CA LYS A 678 33.89 -16.17 -39.91
C LYS A 678 33.37 -17.59 -39.97
N HIS A 679 32.35 -17.90 -39.17
CA HIS A 679 31.75 -19.23 -39.17
C HIS A 679 30.33 -19.20 -38.59
N PRO A 680 29.31 -19.77 -39.28
CA PRO A 680 27.92 -19.76 -38.82
C PRO A 680 27.74 -20.28 -37.38
N CYS A 681 28.40 -21.37 -37.00
CA CYS A 681 28.33 -21.91 -35.64
C CYS A 681 28.84 -20.96 -34.55
N ILE A 682 29.85 -20.13 -34.86
CA ILE A 682 30.38 -19.16 -33.91
C ILE A 682 29.37 -18.01 -33.79
N ASP A 683 28.80 -17.55 -34.91
CA ASP A 683 27.83 -16.46 -34.92
C ASP A 683 26.55 -16.84 -34.13
N GLU A 684 26.01 -18.05 -34.32
CA GLU A 684 24.84 -18.55 -33.56
C GLU A 684 25.14 -18.66 -32.05
N TRP A 685 26.36 -19.08 -31.67
CA TRP A 685 26.78 -19.11 -30.26
C TRP A 685 26.83 -17.71 -29.65
N VAL A 686 27.36 -16.74 -30.38
CA VAL A 686 27.50 -15.34 -29.96
C VAL A 686 26.11 -14.69 -29.83
N ASP A 687 25.18 -15.00 -30.75
CA ASP A 687 23.78 -14.56 -30.70
C ASP A 687 23.07 -15.07 -29.44
N VAL A 688 23.15 -16.37 -29.15
CA VAL A 688 22.54 -16.97 -27.96
C VAL A 688 23.16 -16.41 -26.67
N GLN A 689 24.48 -16.21 -26.63
CA GLN A 689 25.16 -15.60 -25.49
C GLN A 689 24.71 -14.14 -25.26
N LEU A 690 24.52 -13.37 -26.34
CA LEU A 690 24.01 -12.01 -26.24
C LEU A 690 22.59 -12.01 -25.66
N ILE A 691 21.73 -12.90 -26.14
CA ILE A 691 20.36 -13.10 -25.62
C ILE A 691 20.41 -13.44 -24.12
N ALA A 692 21.23 -14.40 -23.71
CA ALA A 692 21.32 -14.84 -22.32
C ALA A 692 21.81 -13.72 -21.39
N LYS A 693 22.83 -12.97 -21.81
CA LYS A 693 23.37 -11.86 -21.02
C LYS A 693 22.39 -10.70 -20.91
N ARG A 694 21.64 -10.39 -21.97
CA ARG A 694 20.63 -9.33 -21.93
C ARG A 694 19.40 -9.72 -21.12
N THR A 695 18.90 -10.95 -21.28
CA THR A 695 17.73 -11.46 -20.56
C THR A 695 17.98 -11.55 -19.06
N SER A 696 19.19 -11.90 -18.61
CA SER A 696 19.53 -11.99 -17.17
C SER A 696 19.38 -10.67 -16.39
N ALA A 697 19.56 -9.53 -17.05
CA ALA A 697 19.38 -8.22 -16.44
C ALA A 697 17.91 -7.80 -16.40
N VAL A 698 17.13 -8.21 -17.41
CA VAL A 698 15.72 -7.84 -17.57
C VAL A 698 14.81 -8.73 -16.73
N SER A 699 15.05 -10.04 -16.67
CA SER A 699 14.21 -10.99 -15.93
C SER A 699 14.09 -10.65 -14.44
N ARG A 700 15.17 -10.12 -13.85
CA ARG A 700 15.20 -9.67 -12.45
C ARG A 700 14.32 -8.46 -12.14
N LEU A 701 13.84 -7.73 -13.14
CA LEU A 701 12.98 -6.56 -12.95
C LEU A 701 11.56 -6.95 -12.55
N ILE A 702 11.12 -8.17 -12.89
CA ILE A 702 9.75 -8.67 -12.66
C ILE A 702 9.44 -8.79 -11.16
N TYR A 703 10.46 -8.96 -10.32
CA TYR A 703 10.29 -9.12 -8.87
C TYR A 703 9.78 -7.87 -8.16
N ALA A 704 10.11 -6.67 -8.66
CA ALA A 704 9.70 -5.44 -7.99
C ALA A 704 8.17 -5.22 -8.04
N PRO A 705 7.51 -5.27 -9.22
CA PRO A 705 6.05 -5.21 -9.29
C PRO A 705 5.35 -6.30 -8.45
N THR A 706 5.86 -7.53 -8.41
CA THR A 706 5.20 -8.61 -7.66
C THR A 706 5.23 -8.36 -6.15
N VAL A 707 6.35 -7.88 -5.61
CA VAL A 707 6.45 -7.51 -4.18
C VAL A 707 5.53 -6.33 -3.86
N VAL A 708 5.51 -5.30 -4.72
CA VAL A 708 4.62 -4.13 -4.53
C VAL A 708 3.15 -4.55 -4.58
N MET A 709 2.77 -5.44 -5.50
CA MET A 709 1.41 -5.98 -5.59
C MET A 709 1.00 -6.71 -4.31
N LEU A 710 1.88 -7.52 -3.72
CA LEU A 710 1.62 -8.18 -2.44
C LEU A 710 1.42 -7.18 -1.29
N ILE A 711 2.23 -6.11 -1.22
CA ILE A 711 2.07 -5.05 -0.23
C ILE A 711 0.73 -4.32 -0.41
N LEU A 712 0.35 -4.01 -1.65
CA LEU A 712 -0.93 -3.37 -1.94
C LEU A 712 -2.13 -4.26 -1.60
N LEU A 713 -2.02 -5.58 -1.80
CA LEU A 713 -3.02 -6.55 -1.40
C LEU A 713 -3.11 -6.66 0.14
N ALA A 714 -1.98 -6.73 0.83
CA ALA A 714 -1.91 -6.71 2.29
C ALA A 714 -2.48 -5.40 2.88
N SER A 715 -2.32 -4.27 2.19
CA SER A 715 -2.89 -2.98 2.62
C SER A 715 -4.42 -2.97 2.65
N ARG A 716 -5.07 -3.92 1.98
CA ARG A 716 -6.54 -4.11 1.96
C ARG A 716 -7.01 -5.19 2.93
N SER A 717 -6.12 -5.69 3.78
CA SER A 717 -6.50 -6.65 4.81
C SER A 717 -7.50 -6.05 5.79
N SER A 718 -8.53 -6.84 6.13
CA SER A 718 -9.42 -6.54 7.24
C SER A 718 -8.70 -6.61 8.58
N LEU A 719 -7.41 -6.88 8.71
CA LEU A 719 -6.72 -6.73 9.99
C LEU A 719 -6.63 -5.27 10.47
N PHE A 720 -6.57 -4.33 9.53
CA PHE A 720 -6.32 -2.91 9.83
C PHE A 720 -7.61 -2.10 9.93
N ASP A 721 -8.47 -2.26 8.92
CA ASP A 721 -9.77 -1.63 8.82
C ASP A 721 -10.63 -2.41 7.81
N ASN A 722 -11.96 -2.32 7.91
CA ASN A 722 -12.88 -3.06 7.04
C ASN A 722 -13.05 -2.37 5.68
N TRP A 723 -11.96 -2.38 4.89
CA TRP A 723 -11.95 -1.75 3.58
C TRP A 723 -12.91 -2.44 2.61
N PRO A 724 -13.86 -1.70 2.00
CA PRO A 724 -14.66 -2.25 0.92
C PRO A 724 -13.75 -2.62 -0.25
N THR A 725 -13.85 -3.87 -0.73
CA THR A 725 -13.11 -4.37 -1.90
C THR A 725 -14.08 -4.51 -3.07
N PRO A 726 -14.32 -3.43 -3.84
CA PRO A 726 -15.23 -3.50 -4.98
C PRO A 726 -14.71 -4.50 -6.02
N PRO A 727 -15.60 -5.21 -6.74
CA PRO A 727 -15.20 -6.16 -7.77
C PRO A 727 -14.26 -5.55 -8.82
N GLY A 728 -14.49 -4.28 -9.20
CA GLY A 728 -13.62 -3.56 -10.15
C GLY A 728 -12.15 -3.49 -9.71
N LEU A 729 -11.87 -3.37 -8.41
CA LEU A 729 -10.51 -3.38 -7.88
C LEU A 729 -9.87 -4.77 -7.98
N ILE A 730 -10.61 -5.83 -7.64
CA ILE A 730 -10.14 -7.22 -7.77
C ILE A 730 -9.81 -7.53 -9.24
N ILE A 731 -10.72 -7.18 -10.16
CA ILE A 731 -10.53 -7.35 -11.61
C ILE A 731 -9.28 -6.60 -12.07
N SER A 732 -9.07 -5.36 -11.61
CA SER A 732 -7.86 -4.60 -11.98
C SER A 732 -6.57 -5.28 -11.50
N TYR A 733 -6.51 -5.80 -10.26
CA TYR A 733 -5.32 -6.51 -9.79
C TYR A 733 -5.09 -7.83 -10.53
N LEU A 734 -6.15 -8.58 -10.82
CA LEU A 734 -6.07 -9.81 -11.62
C LEU A 734 -5.59 -9.52 -13.04
N LEU A 735 -6.10 -8.46 -13.67
CA LEU A 735 -5.67 -8.01 -15.00
C LEU A 735 -4.19 -7.62 -15.00
N THR A 736 -3.73 -6.86 -13.99
CA THR A 736 -2.31 -6.52 -13.84
C THR A 736 -1.43 -7.76 -13.66
N ALA A 737 -1.85 -8.72 -12.83
CA ALA A 737 -1.13 -9.98 -12.63
C ALA A 737 -1.05 -10.78 -13.94
N LEU A 738 -2.14 -10.85 -14.70
CA LEU A 738 -2.20 -11.51 -16.00
C LEU A 738 -1.26 -10.85 -17.02
N ILE A 739 -1.25 -9.52 -17.10
CA ILE A 739 -0.34 -8.76 -17.99
C ILE A 739 1.13 -9.07 -17.66
N LEU A 740 1.49 -9.06 -16.37
CA LEU A 740 2.85 -9.41 -15.94
C LEU A 740 3.20 -10.85 -16.33
N LEU A 741 2.31 -11.80 -16.07
CA LEU A 741 2.50 -13.22 -16.39
C LEU A 741 2.68 -13.43 -17.90
N VAL A 742 1.79 -12.87 -18.74
CA VAL A 742 1.87 -12.97 -20.20
C VAL A 742 3.18 -12.35 -20.70
N SER A 743 3.61 -11.21 -20.17
CA SER A 743 4.87 -10.58 -20.55
C SER A 743 6.08 -11.48 -20.23
N ALA A 744 6.10 -12.12 -19.05
CA ALA A 744 7.17 -13.02 -18.62
C ALA A 744 7.22 -14.29 -19.46
N LEU A 745 6.06 -14.90 -19.71
CA LEU A 745 5.93 -16.10 -20.56
C LEU A 745 6.32 -15.80 -22.00
N SER A 746 5.95 -14.63 -22.54
CA SER A 746 6.31 -14.24 -23.91
C SER A 746 7.82 -14.14 -24.11
N LEU A 747 8.53 -13.53 -23.14
CA LEU A 747 9.98 -13.42 -23.15
C LEU A 747 10.64 -14.81 -23.11
N ARG A 748 10.15 -15.68 -22.24
CA ARG A 748 10.68 -17.04 -22.09
C ARG A 748 10.45 -17.89 -23.35
N ARG A 749 9.22 -17.88 -23.89
CA ARG A 749 8.90 -18.58 -25.14
C ARG A 749 9.79 -18.11 -26.29
N ALA A 750 10.06 -16.80 -26.40
CA ALA A 750 10.94 -16.27 -27.43
C ALA A 750 12.40 -16.72 -27.24
N ALA A 751 12.91 -16.70 -26.00
CA ALA A 751 14.25 -17.20 -25.72
C ALA A 751 14.37 -18.70 -25.99
N GLU A 752 13.49 -19.54 -25.44
CA GLU A 752 13.51 -20.99 -25.68
C GLU A 752 13.41 -21.31 -27.17
N LYS A 753 12.50 -20.66 -27.91
CA LYS A 753 12.39 -20.79 -29.36
C LYS A 753 13.68 -20.42 -30.10
N SER A 754 14.36 -19.35 -29.69
CA SER A 754 15.65 -18.96 -30.29
C SER A 754 16.74 -20.02 -30.05
N ARG A 755 16.76 -20.65 -28.87
CA ARG A 755 17.72 -21.73 -28.55
C ARG A 755 17.41 -23.01 -29.31
N THR A 756 16.15 -23.40 -29.43
CA THR A 756 15.79 -24.58 -30.24
C THR A 756 16.16 -24.37 -31.71
N GLN A 757 15.93 -23.16 -32.24
CA GLN A 757 16.34 -22.81 -33.60
C GLN A 757 17.87 -22.84 -33.76
N ALA A 758 18.63 -22.25 -32.82
CA ALA A 758 20.09 -22.27 -32.85
C ALA A 758 20.66 -23.70 -32.78
N LEU A 759 20.11 -24.56 -31.91
CA LEU A 759 20.52 -25.96 -31.80
C LEU A 759 20.20 -26.76 -33.07
N GLN A 760 19.01 -26.59 -33.66
CA GLN A 760 18.65 -27.23 -34.93
C GLN A 760 19.65 -26.87 -36.04
N ARG A 761 20.12 -25.62 -36.09
CA ARG A 761 21.08 -25.15 -37.10
C ARG A 761 22.49 -25.68 -36.86
N LEU A 762 22.90 -25.75 -35.60
CA LEU A 762 24.17 -26.38 -35.23
C LEU A 762 24.14 -27.87 -35.56
N ASP A 763 23.00 -28.53 -35.38
CA ASP A 763 22.82 -29.94 -35.69
C ASP A 763 22.86 -30.20 -37.20
N THR A 764 22.15 -29.40 -38.00
CA THR A 764 22.24 -29.50 -39.48
C THR A 764 23.67 -29.25 -39.97
N TYR A 765 24.36 -28.25 -39.41
CA TYR A 765 25.75 -27.98 -39.78
C TYR A 765 26.69 -29.15 -39.43
N LEU A 766 26.55 -29.73 -38.24
CA LEU A 766 27.35 -30.87 -37.81
C LEU A 766 27.09 -32.14 -38.63
N LEU A 767 25.87 -32.31 -39.19
CA LEU A 767 25.53 -33.42 -40.09
C LEU A 767 26.13 -33.25 -41.48
N GLU A 768 26.21 -32.01 -41.99
CA GLU A 768 26.79 -31.70 -43.30
C GLU A 768 28.32 -31.73 -43.30
N THR A 769 28.96 -31.59 -42.13
CA THR A 769 30.42 -31.46 -42.01
C THR A 769 31.06 -32.82 -41.67
N PRO A 770 32.04 -33.32 -42.45
CA PRO A 770 32.74 -34.57 -42.13
C PRO A 770 33.60 -34.43 -40.87
N GLU A 771 33.67 -35.50 -40.05
CA GLU A 771 34.38 -35.48 -38.75
C GLU A 771 35.89 -35.19 -38.85
N THR A 772 36.47 -35.37 -40.04
CA THR A 772 37.88 -35.09 -40.35
C THR A 772 38.20 -33.59 -40.46
N THR A 773 37.18 -32.71 -40.44
CA THR A 773 37.35 -31.27 -40.61
C THR A 773 38.03 -30.65 -39.38
N PRO A 774 39.09 -29.83 -39.55
CA PRO A 774 39.70 -29.13 -38.43
C PRO A 774 38.67 -28.22 -37.75
N CYS A 775 38.55 -28.35 -36.42
CA CYS A 775 37.56 -27.68 -35.54
C CYS A 775 36.19 -28.36 -35.34
N TYR A 776 35.91 -29.53 -35.92
CA TYR A 776 34.66 -30.28 -35.66
C TYR A 776 34.40 -30.49 -34.15
N ALA A 777 35.43 -30.91 -33.39
CA ALA A 777 35.35 -31.06 -31.93
C ALA A 777 34.99 -29.74 -31.20
N LYS A 778 35.44 -28.58 -31.72
CA LYS A 778 35.10 -27.28 -31.15
C LYS A 778 33.64 -26.91 -31.41
N PHE A 779 33.09 -27.26 -32.58
CA PHE A 779 31.67 -27.04 -32.89
C PHE A 779 30.76 -27.92 -32.04
N LYS A 780 31.14 -29.18 -31.80
CA LYS A 780 30.44 -30.06 -30.85
C LYS A 780 30.42 -29.47 -29.44
N MET A 781 31.56 -28.96 -28.96
CA MET A 781 31.62 -28.23 -27.68
C MET A 781 30.72 -26.97 -27.66
N ILE A 782 30.64 -26.23 -28.77
CA ILE A 782 29.76 -25.05 -28.86
C ILE A 782 28.29 -25.47 -28.73
N ARG A 783 27.86 -26.51 -29.45
CA ARG A 783 26.51 -27.08 -29.32
C ARG A 783 26.21 -27.47 -27.88
N GLU A 784 27.09 -28.21 -27.22
CA GLU A 784 26.93 -28.63 -25.82
C GLU A 784 26.84 -27.42 -24.86
N ARG A 785 27.65 -26.38 -25.07
CA ARG A 785 27.57 -25.14 -24.28
C ARG A 785 26.26 -24.39 -24.49
N VAL A 786 25.73 -24.34 -25.71
CA VAL A 786 24.41 -23.76 -25.99
C VAL A 786 23.31 -24.62 -25.34
N ALA A 787 23.45 -25.94 -25.39
CA ALA A 787 22.51 -26.90 -24.80
C ALA A 787 22.57 -26.97 -23.26
N THR A 788 23.60 -26.43 -22.60
CA THR A 788 23.71 -26.39 -21.13
C THR A 788 23.59 -24.97 -20.56
N LEU A 789 23.37 -23.96 -21.41
CA LEU A 789 23.28 -22.57 -21.00
C LEU A 789 22.04 -22.33 -20.12
N ALA A 790 22.26 -22.01 -18.85
CA ALA A 790 21.24 -21.74 -17.85
C ALA A 790 21.27 -20.27 -17.37
N THR A 791 21.64 -19.33 -18.22
CA THR A 791 21.74 -17.91 -17.86
C THR A 791 20.54 -17.10 -18.38
N GLY A 792 20.03 -16.21 -17.54
CA GLY A 792 18.92 -15.33 -17.91
C GLY A 792 17.60 -16.06 -18.09
N SER A 793 16.91 -15.84 -19.21
CA SER A 793 15.63 -16.51 -19.49
C SER A 793 15.76 -17.99 -19.86
N PHE A 794 16.99 -18.52 -19.94
CA PHE A 794 17.26 -19.94 -20.18
C PHE A 794 17.31 -20.79 -18.90
N SER A 795 17.32 -20.18 -17.71
CA SER A 795 17.23 -20.93 -16.44
C SER A 795 15.79 -21.32 -16.12
N ARG A 796 15.61 -22.37 -15.32
CA ARG A 796 14.28 -22.70 -14.76
C ARG A 796 13.92 -21.68 -13.69
N TYR A 797 12.72 -21.12 -13.75
CA TYR A 797 12.24 -20.17 -12.74
C TYR A 797 12.27 -20.73 -11.31
N ALA A 798 12.07 -22.04 -11.13
CA ALA A 798 12.13 -22.70 -9.83
C ALA A 798 13.54 -22.69 -9.19
N GLU A 799 14.59 -22.51 -10.00
CA GLU A 799 15.98 -22.45 -9.53
C GLU A 799 16.39 -21.04 -9.08
N ASP A 800 15.62 -20.00 -9.43
CA ASP A 800 15.89 -18.64 -8.96
C ASP A 800 15.44 -18.50 -7.49
N PRO A 801 16.34 -18.23 -6.54
CA PRO A 801 16.02 -18.16 -5.12
C PRO A 801 14.92 -17.15 -4.80
N LEU A 802 14.79 -16.08 -5.60
CA LEU A 802 13.74 -15.08 -5.42
C LEU A 802 12.35 -15.60 -5.77
N ILE A 803 12.22 -16.39 -6.84
CA ILE A 803 10.96 -17.02 -7.24
C ILE A 803 10.62 -18.13 -6.27
N ARG A 804 11.62 -18.91 -5.85
CA ARG A 804 11.41 -19.93 -4.83
C ARG A 804 10.91 -19.29 -3.53
N ALA A 805 11.48 -18.17 -3.09
CA ALA A 805 11.01 -17.43 -1.92
C ALA A 805 9.59 -16.86 -2.10
N LEU A 806 9.30 -16.28 -3.26
CA LEU A 806 7.99 -15.67 -3.55
C LEU A 806 6.89 -16.73 -3.72
N LEU A 807 7.17 -17.82 -4.43
CA LEU A 807 6.28 -18.99 -4.51
C LEU A 807 6.13 -19.63 -3.14
N LEU A 808 7.19 -19.87 -2.36
CA LEU A 808 7.07 -20.35 -0.97
C LEU A 808 6.21 -19.42 -0.10
N SER A 809 6.28 -18.10 -0.28
CA SER A 809 5.42 -17.17 0.45
C SER A 809 3.97 -17.18 -0.02
N LEU A 810 3.71 -17.50 -1.29
CA LEU A 810 2.37 -17.55 -1.90
C LEU A 810 1.70 -18.93 -1.85
N THR A 811 2.48 -20.01 -1.89
CA THR A 811 2.02 -21.41 -1.96
C THR A 811 2.35 -22.22 -0.70
N GLY A 812 3.21 -21.71 0.19
CA GLY A 812 3.49 -22.32 1.48
C GLY A 812 2.49 -21.91 2.57
N ILE A 813 2.80 -22.28 3.81
CA ILE A 813 2.01 -21.97 5.01
C ILE A 813 1.74 -20.46 5.13
N GLY A 814 2.58 -19.59 4.59
CA GLY A 814 2.34 -18.14 4.56
C GLY A 814 1.24 -17.70 3.57
N GLY A 815 1.04 -18.40 2.46
CA GLY A 815 0.00 -18.08 1.49
C GLY A 815 -1.37 -18.55 1.94
N SER A 816 -1.43 -19.79 2.46
CA SER A 816 -2.62 -20.27 3.18
C SER A 816 -2.83 -19.46 4.44
N ALA A 817 -1.82 -19.14 5.26
CA ALA A 817 -2.00 -18.27 6.43
C ALA A 817 -2.29 -16.80 6.07
N ILE A 818 -1.98 -16.30 4.87
CA ILE A 818 -2.42 -14.97 4.43
C ILE A 818 -3.87 -15.04 3.97
N VAL A 819 -4.27 -16.07 3.21
CA VAL A 819 -5.66 -16.29 2.81
C VAL A 819 -6.53 -16.63 4.01
N ASP A 820 -6.05 -17.48 4.89
CA ASP A 820 -6.62 -17.87 6.17
C ASP A 820 -6.53 -16.70 7.13
N ALA A 821 -5.48 -15.87 7.23
CA ALA A 821 -5.54 -14.65 8.05
C ALA A 821 -6.45 -13.58 7.44
N LEU A 822 -6.61 -13.52 6.11
CA LEU A 822 -7.59 -12.66 5.45
C LEU A 822 -9.02 -13.19 5.67
N ASN A 823 -9.20 -14.50 5.80
CA ASN A 823 -10.47 -15.15 6.12
C ASN A 823 -10.75 -15.11 7.63
N TYR A 824 -9.81 -15.42 8.51
CA TYR A 824 -9.86 -15.31 9.97
C TYR A 824 -9.91 -13.85 10.43
N ALA A 825 -9.34 -12.88 9.70
CA ALA A 825 -9.59 -11.46 9.96
C ALA A 825 -10.95 -11.01 9.44
N LYS A 826 -11.65 -11.85 8.66
CA LYS A 826 -13.09 -11.74 8.51
C LYS A 826 -13.78 -12.42 9.69
N PHE A 827 -13.43 -13.64 10.14
CA PHE A 827 -14.20 -14.41 11.16
C PHE A 827 -14.00 -14.04 12.64
#